data_AF-A0A831QML0-F1
#
_entry.id   AF-A0A831QML0-F1
#
_cell.length_a   1.000
_cell.length_b   1.000
_cell.length_c   1.000
_cell.angle_alpha   90.00
_cell.angle_beta   90.00
_cell.angle_gamma   90.00
#
_symmetry.space_group_name_H-M   'P 1'
#
loop_
_entity.id
_entity.type
_entity.pdbx_description
1 polymer ?
#
loop_
_entity_poly.entity_id
_entity_poly.type
_entity_poly.pdbx_seq_one_letter_code
_entity_poly.pdbx_strand_id
1 'polypeptide(L)'
;MKDKNLAFSAMLISVTFFVVIGFMAYYPILQYMGVDSRVFDIVHNYLLRFDALQRPLQGRGMLLMCILGAVMLYSPRKKEDSTLASGLLYFCSGGMLLLITGHFRVSDIGLFWVSVTLYCLGFLFSVSGAVHLFQVTEYGNAADKDPFNDENETFRQTEKRTDTEHSVNIPYEYRYKGRMRKGWINFVNLFRALLIIGTPGSGKSFALIEEIIEQMVEKNFTLLIYDFKFDTLSKIAYNYWRRKKERSTDPKELSGMPEFYTLSFDDIERSHRCNPIDPYLMANQTDAADAATIIMKNLNRDWIKRSDFFSKSAISFVSGLIWYLKKKAEQTGRNICTLPHVITLSTVNIEYLLEIMMREVEVRSLMVPFKDAMERQAGQQLSGQTASAQISLSMLANREIYYIMTGNDFRLDINNPKRPKIVCIQNNPDRSEIYAAPIGLYINKILQVVNKPGCRPLGLILDELPTVFIMGLRKIIDTGRSHLVATVLGVQSITQLIADYGRELAEVIFDNCSNVFSGAAKGETARRISEIFGRIHQEKKSRTVSSSDSTVNFSTILSELLPKSKITSMSTGHFGGIVADTFENPIEQKLCFGLLRPNMESKKIQGRYEMPVHTGFRKENHNDLVSDKLKLMWTLDFFETVLKIDCNHLDYLGFYNIYLKEFAAEQYTNPIKRMQFIPLIKELKLFDHLQNLEELIQEDKNLTGKLQSFFAELVDRMFIDREIERVLDANFLKVITDIDTLVQDEYV
;
A
#
# COMPACT_ATOMS: atom_id res chain seq x y z
N MET A 1 -39.48 -11.57 -51.81
CA MET A 1 -40.80 -11.25 -52.42
C MET A 1 -41.91 -12.21 -51.98
N LYS A 2 -41.67 -13.52 -51.87
CA LYS A 2 -42.66 -14.50 -51.39
C LYS A 2 -43.26 -14.17 -50.00
N ASP A 3 -42.44 -13.76 -49.04
CA ASP A 3 -42.92 -13.48 -47.67
C ASP A 3 -43.77 -12.21 -47.55
N LYS A 4 -43.48 -11.17 -48.36
CA LYS A 4 -44.29 -9.95 -48.40
C LYS A 4 -45.69 -10.20 -48.97
N ASN A 5 -45.80 -11.06 -49.97
CA ASN A 5 -47.09 -11.45 -50.53
C ASN A 5 -47.90 -12.30 -49.54
N LEU A 6 -47.23 -13.16 -48.78
CA LEU A 6 -47.85 -13.98 -47.73
C LEU A 6 -48.38 -13.11 -46.58
N ALA A 7 -47.57 -12.15 -46.12
CA ALA A 7 -47.93 -11.16 -45.11
C ALA A 7 -49.13 -10.30 -45.52
N PHE A 8 -49.13 -9.78 -46.75
CA PHE A 8 -50.25 -9.01 -47.29
C PHE A 8 -51.53 -9.86 -47.40
N SER A 9 -51.40 -11.11 -47.82
CA SER A 9 -52.52 -12.06 -47.88
C SER A 9 -53.10 -12.36 -46.49
N ALA A 10 -52.25 -12.52 -45.48
CA ALA A 10 -52.68 -12.77 -44.10
C ALA A 10 -53.41 -11.57 -43.48
N MET A 11 -52.93 -10.34 -43.73
CA MET A 11 -53.62 -9.12 -43.32
C MET A 11 -54.98 -8.98 -44.03
N LEU A 12 -55.06 -9.28 -45.33
CA LEU A 12 -56.31 -9.29 -46.09
C LEU A 12 -57.32 -10.31 -45.53
N ILE A 13 -56.85 -11.49 -45.10
CA ILE A 13 -57.68 -12.50 -44.44
C ILE A 13 -58.26 -11.95 -43.13
N SER A 14 -57.46 -11.29 -42.29
CA SER A 14 -57.95 -10.70 -41.03
C SER A 14 -59.05 -9.64 -41.25
N VAL A 15 -58.93 -8.81 -42.29
CA VAL A 15 -59.94 -7.83 -42.69
C VAL A 15 -61.19 -8.51 -43.25
N THR A 16 -61.02 -9.57 -44.04
CA THR A 16 -62.14 -10.36 -44.57
C THR A 16 -62.95 -11.00 -43.44
N PHE A 17 -62.28 -11.59 -42.44
CA PHE A 17 -62.93 -12.12 -41.25
C PHE A 17 -63.65 -11.04 -40.44
N PHE A 18 -63.05 -9.86 -40.29
CA PHE A 18 -63.69 -8.71 -39.63
C PHE A 18 -65.01 -8.32 -40.32
N VAL A 19 -65.02 -8.24 -41.66
CA VAL A 19 -66.21 -7.92 -42.45
C VAL A 19 -67.26 -9.03 -42.37
N VAL A 20 -66.87 -10.30 -42.49
CA VAL A 20 -67.80 -11.45 -42.44
C VAL A 20 -68.47 -11.57 -41.07
N ILE A 21 -67.70 -11.45 -39.98
CA ILE A 21 -68.23 -11.53 -38.61
C ILE A 21 -69.10 -10.30 -38.30
N GLY A 22 -68.70 -9.12 -38.76
CA GLY A 22 -69.51 -7.90 -38.64
C GLY A 22 -70.83 -8.04 -39.40
N PHE A 23 -70.79 -8.50 -40.65
CA PHE A 23 -71.98 -8.76 -41.46
C PHE A 23 -72.92 -9.75 -40.76
N MET A 24 -72.41 -10.89 -40.29
CA MET A 24 -73.22 -11.87 -39.56
C MET A 24 -73.84 -11.31 -38.28
N ALA A 25 -73.11 -10.49 -37.52
CA ALA A 25 -73.59 -9.92 -36.26
C ALA A 25 -74.69 -8.86 -36.46
N TYR A 26 -74.65 -8.13 -37.57
CA TYR A 26 -75.49 -6.95 -37.80
C TYR A 26 -76.56 -7.13 -38.89
N TYR A 27 -76.53 -8.24 -39.64
CA TYR A 27 -77.47 -8.52 -40.72
C TYR A 27 -78.97 -8.51 -40.33
N PRO A 28 -79.39 -9.06 -39.17
CA PRO A 28 -80.79 -9.01 -38.76
C PRO A 28 -81.34 -7.58 -38.63
N ILE A 29 -80.46 -6.61 -38.30
CA ILE A 29 -80.82 -5.20 -38.18
C ILE A 29 -80.83 -4.51 -39.55
N LEU A 30 -79.93 -4.92 -40.46
CA LEU A 30 -79.97 -4.46 -41.85
C LEU A 30 -81.26 -4.88 -42.57
N GLN A 31 -81.77 -6.08 -42.27
CA GLN A 31 -83.10 -6.52 -42.71
C GLN A 31 -84.23 -5.65 -42.11
N TYR A 32 -84.15 -5.32 -40.81
CA TYR A 32 -85.12 -4.42 -40.17
C TYR A 32 -85.13 -3.00 -40.76
N MET A 33 -83.98 -2.50 -41.21
CA MET A 33 -83.84 -1.18 -41.83
C MET A 33 -84.25 -1.14 -43.33
N GLY A 34 -84.68 -2.26 -43.91
CA GLY A 34 -85.07 -2.37 -45.32
C GLY A 34 -83.89 -2.24 -46.30
N VAL A 35 -82.67 -2.54 -45.84
CA VAL A 35 -81.43 -2.52 -46.64
C VAL A 35 -81.03 -3.96 -47.02
N ASP A 36 -82.00 -4.86 -47.13
CA ASP A 36 -81.80 -6.23 -47.58
C ASP A 36 -81.82 -6.32 -49.12
N SER A 37 -81.05 -7.27 -49.64
CA SER A 37 -81.07 -7.62 -51.05
C SER A 37 -81.10 -9.13 -51.17
N ARG A 38 -81.66 -9.64 -52.26
CA ARG A 38 -81.72 -11.07 -52.55
C ARG A 38 -80.34 -11.75 -52.50
N VAL A 39 -79.29 -10.99 -52.78
CA VAL A 39 -77.89 -11.45 -52.68
C VAL A 39 -77.44 -11.57 -51.22
N PHE A 40 -77.77 -10.59 -50.38
CA PHE A 40 -77.40 -10.63 -48.96
C PHE A 40 -78.10 -11.75 -48.19
N ASP A 41 -79.37 -12.06 -48.52
CA ASP A 41 -80.07 -13.21 -47.92
C ASP A 41 -79.38 -14.53 -48.28
N ILE A 42 -78.97 -14.70 -49.53
CA ILE A 42 -78.25 -15.90 -49.98
C ILE A 42 -76.91 -16.02 -49.24
N VAL A 43 -76.16 -14.92 -49.14
CA VAL A 43 -74.85 -14.89 -48.47
C VAL A 43 -75.01 -15.16 -46.97
N HIS A 44 -75.99 -14.55 -46.31
CA HIS A 44 -76.25 -14.79 -44.89
C HIS A 44 -76.67 -16.24 -44.62
N ASN A 45 -77.60 -16.78 -45.40
CA ASN A 45 -78.03 -18.18 -45.29
C ASN A 45 -76.91 -19.18 -45.58
N TYR A 46 -75.98 -18.83 -46.47
CA TYR A 46 -74.78 -19.64 -46.72
C TYR A 46 -73.82 -19.60 -45.52
N LEU A 47 -73.56 -18.41 -44.97
CA LEU A 47 -72.66 -18.24 -43.82
C LEU A 47 -73.24 -18.84 -42.52
N LEU A 48 -74.56 -18.91 -42.39
CA LEU A 48 -75.24 -19.62 -41.31
C LEU A 48 -74.92 -21.13 -41.29
N ARG A 49 -74.41 -21.74 -42.37
CA ARG A 49 -73.99 -23.15 -42.34
C ARG A 49 -72.77 -23.41 -41.45
N PHE A 50 -72.04 -22.36 -41.04
CA PHE A 50 -70.85 -22.46 -40.20
C PHE A 50 -71.18 -22.14 -38.73
N ASP A 51 -71.27 -23.17 -37.88
CA ASP A 51 -71.63 -23.06 -36.45
C ASP A 51 -70.76 -22.04 -35.68
N ALA A 52 -69.46 -21.96 -36.02
CA ALA A 52 -68.52 -21.03 -35.37
C ALA A 52 -68.83 -19.54 -35.62
N LEU A 53 -69.47 -19.20 -36.74
CA LEU A 53 -69.92 -17.83 -37.06
C LEU A 53 -71.28 -17.50 -36.46
N GLN A 54 -72.07 -18.50 -36.05
CA GLN A 54 -73.37 -18.30 -35.41
C GLN A 54 -73.24 -17.82 -33.97
N ARG A 55 -72.17 -18.20 -33.26
CA ARG A 55 -71.94 -17.83 -31.86
C ARG A 55 -71.15 -16.52 -31.78
N PRO A 56 -71.75 -15.40 -31.33
CA PRO A 56 -71.13 -14.07 -31.41
C PRO A 56 -69.77 -13.95 -30.71
N LEU A 57 -69.60 -14.62 -29.57
CA LEU A 57 -68.35 -14.63 -28.80
C LEU A 57 -67.26 -15.49 -29.48
N GLN A 58 -67.63 -16.63 -30.07
CA GLN A 58 -66.67 -17.50 -30.76
C GLN A 58 -66.14 -16.83 -32.03
N GLY A 59 -67.00 -16.16 -32.81
CA GLY A 59 -66.57 -15.39 -33.98
C GLY A 59 -65.53 -14.32 -33.62
N ARG A 60 -65.75 -13.56 -32.54
CA ARG A 60 -64.79 -12.54 -32.07
C ARG A 60 -63.48 -13.12 -31.53
N GLY A 61 -63.55 -14.27 -30.86
CA GLY A 61 -62.36 -15.02 -30.47
C GLY A 61 -61.54 -15.49 -31.68
N MET A 62 -62.20 -16.00 -32.73
CA MET A 62 -61.54 -16.37 -33.98
C MET A 62 -60.92 -15.15 -34.67
N LEU A 63 -61.61 -14.01 -34.69
CA LEU A 63 -61.07 -12.77 -35.25
C LEU A 63 -59.79 -12.33 -34.53
N LEU A 64 -59.76 -12.37 -33.19
CA LEU A 64 -58.55 -12.06 -32.41
C LEU A 64 -57.39 -13.01 -32.73
N MET A 65 -57.66 -14.31 -32.87
CA MET A 65 -56.64 -15.27 -33.29
C MET A 65 -56.15 -15.02 -34.72
N CYS A 66 -57.04 -14.67 -35.65
CA CYS A 66 -56.68 -14.30 -37.01
C CYS A 66 -55.84 -13.03 -37.06
N ILE A 67 -56.14 -12.01 -36.24
CA ILE A 67 -55.34 -10.79 -36.13
C ILE A 67 -53.94 -11.13 -35.61
N LEU A 68 -53.85 -11.91 -34.53
CA LEU A 68 -52.55 -12.28 -33.96
C LEU A 68 -51.71 -13.08 -34.96
N GLY A 69 -52.30 -14.07 -35.63
CA GLY A 69 -51.63 -14.87 -36.66
C GLY A 69 -51.24 -14.06 -37.90
N ALA A 70 -52.08 -13.13 -38.34
CA ALA A 70 -51.79 -12.25 -39.47
C ALA A 70 -50.65 -11.29 -39.19
N VAL A 71 -50.65 -10.67 -38.00
CA VAL A 71 -49.58 -9.76 -37.60
C VAL A 71 -48.26 -10.53 -37.35
N MET A 72 -48.33 -11.75 -36.80
CA MET A 72 -47.16 -12.61 -36.67
C MET A 72 -46.54 -12.92 -38.03
N LEU A 73 -47.36 -13.25 -39.04
CA LEU A 73 -46.89 -13.46 -40.42
C LEU A 73 -46.37 -12.18 -41.08
N TYR A 74 -46.93 -11.02 -40.71
CA TYR A 74 -46.48 -9.72 -41.19
C TYR A 74 -45.09 -9.36 -40.66
N SER A 75 -44.66 -9.92 -39.53
CA SER A 75 -43.34 -9.71 -38.92
C SER A 75 -42.98 -8.20 -38.81
N PRO A 76 -43.72 -7.42 -38.01
CA PRO A 76 -43.56 -5.97 -37.98
C PRO A 76 -42.14 -5.55 -37.57
N ARG A 77 -41.67 -4.45 -38.17
CA ARG A 77 -40.32 -3.92 -37.94
C ARG A 77 -40.09 -3.58 -36.47
N LYS A 78 -39.06 -4.18 -35.89
CA LYS A 78 -38.63 -3.94 -34.50
C LYS A 78 -38.36 -2.44 -34.25
N LYS A 79 -38.85 -1.90 -33.13
CA LYS A 79 -38.73 -0.47 -32.78
C LYS A 79 -38.32 -0.33 -31.31
N GLU A 80 -37.32 0.52 -31.03
CA GLU A 80 -36.68 0.64 -29.70
C GLU A 80 -37.64 1.15 -28.61
N ASP A 81 -38.62 1.99 -28.94
CA ASP A 81 -39.56 2.56 -27.96
C ASP A 81 -40.78 1.67 -27.63
N SER A 82 -40.91 0.50 -28.27
CA SER A 82 -42.07 -0.37 -28.05
C SER A 82 -41.86 -1.28 -26.86
N THR A 83 -42.70 -1.16 -25.83
CA THR A 83 -42.64 -2.01 -24.63
C THR A 83 -43.68 -3.13 -24.69
N LEU A 84 -43.38 -4.28 -24.07
CA LEU A 84 -44.34 -5.40 -23.95
C LEU A 84 -45.63 -4.96 -23.25
N ALA A 85 -45.51 -4.08 -22.24
CA ALA A 85 -46.65 -3.58 -21.47
C ALA A 85 -47.62 -2.75 -22.32
N SER A 86 -47.12 -1.84 -23.17
CA SER A 86 -48.00 -1.06 -24.05
C SER A 86 -48.67 -1.93 -25.12
N GLY A 87 -47.93 -2.87 -25.72
CA GLY A 87 -48.48 -3.82 -26.69
C GLY A 87 -49.60 -4.70 -26.10
N LEU A 88 -49.38 -5.26 -24.91
CA LEU A 88 -50.39 -6.03 -24.18
C LEU A 88 -51.62 -5.19 -23.82
N LEU A 89 -51.44 -3.94 -23.40
CA LEU A 89 -52.53 -3.05 -23.03
C LEU A 89 -53.43 -2.71 -24.22
N TYR A 90 -52.85 -2.34 -25.38
CA TYR A 90 -53.62 -2.09 -26.60
C TYR A 90 -54.33 -3.35 -27.11
N PHE A 91 -53.67 -4.51 -27.07
CA PHE A 91 -54.27 -5.75 -27.52
C PHE A 91 -55.42 -6.22 -26.60
N CYS A 92 -55.24 -6.15 -25.28
CA CYS A 92 -56.27 -6.53 -24.32
C CYS A 92 -57.45 -5.56 -24.33
N SER A 93 -57.21 -4.25 -24.47
CA SER A 93 -58.29 -3.26 -24.60
C SER A 93 -59.07 -3.44 -25.91
N GLY A 94 -58.39 -3.69 -27.04
CA GLY A 94 -59.03 -4.04 -28.30
C GLY A 94 -59.86 -5.34 -28.22
N GLY A 95 -59.31 -6.38 -27.59
CA GLY A 95 -60.01 -7.64 -27.38
C GLY A 95 -61.22 -7.51 -26.46
N MET A 96 -61.12 -6.72 -25.39
CA MET A 96 -62.23 -6.42 -24.50
C MET A 96 -63.36 -5.70 -25.24
N LEU A 97 -63.04 -4.67 -26.05
CA LEU A 97 -64.02 -3.96 -26.88
C LEU A 97 -64.71 -4.91 -27.86
N LEU A 98 -63.97 -5.80 -28.53
CA LEU A 98 -64.55 -6.80 -29.41
C LEU A 98 -65.48 -7.74 -28.65
N LEU A 99 -65.05 -8.33 -27.53
CA LEU A 99 -65.86 -9.28 -26.75
C LEU A 99 -67.13 -8.64 -26.18
N ILE A 100 -67.08 -7.38 -25.75
CA ILE A 100 -68.24 -6.62 -25.27
C ILE A 100 -69.33 -6.57 -26.36
N THR A 101 -68.97 -6.27 -27.61
CA THR A 101 -69.94 -6.26 -28.72
C THR A 101 -70.55 -7.65 -29.00
N GLY A 102 -69.92 -8.73 -28.54
CA GLY A 102 -70.45 -10.10 -28.67
C GLY A 102 -71.37 -10.53 -27.54
N HIS A 103 -71.34 -9.82 -26.42
CA HIS A 103 -72.14 -10.12 -25.25
C HIS A 103 -73.52 -9.43 -25.30
N PHE A 104 -73.58 -8.20 -25.82
CA PHE A 104 -74.83 -7.45 -25.93
C PHE A 104 -75.57 -7.78 -27.23
N ARG A 105 -76.84 -8.20 -27.13
CA ARG A 105 -77.74 -8.27 -28.28
C ARG A 105 -78.27 -6.86 -28.55
N VAL A 106 -78.01 -6.36 -29.74
CA VAL A 106 -78.45 -5.03 -30.16
C VAL A 106 -79.97 -5.07 -30.36
N SER A 107 -80.71 -4.33 -29.53
CA SER A 107 -82.18 -4.30 -29.52
C SER A 107 -82.78 -2.99 -30.03
N ASP A 108 -81.97 -1.96 -30.24
CA ASP A 108 -82.39 -0.61 -30.68
C ASP A 108 -81.36 0.00 -31.64
N ILE A 109 -81.79 0.92 -32.49
CA ILE A 109 -80.98 1.64 -33.50
C ILE A 109 -79.87 2.47 -32.83
N GLY A 110 -80.11 3.03 -31.65
CA GLY A 110 -79.08 3.74 -30.89
C GLY A 110 -77.94 2.81 -30.45
N LEU A 111 -78.28 1.62 -29.96
CA LEU A 111 -77.32 0.57 -29.57
C LEU A 111 -76.58 -0.02 -30.77
N PHE A 112 -77.19 -0.03 -31.96
CA PHE A 112 -76.53 -0.46 -33.19
C PHE A 112 -75.31 0.39 -33.53
N TRP A 113 -75.46 1.71 -33.58
CA TRP A 113 -74.36 2.62 -33.89
C TRP A 113 -73.22 2.51 -32.87
N VAL A 114 -73.56 2.45 -31.58
CA VAL A 114 -72.57 2.26 -30.50
C VAL A 114 -71.82 0.94 -30.67
N SER A 115 -72.53 -0.17 -30.95
CA SER A 115 -71.92 -1.48 -31.13
C SER A 115 -70.99 -1.53 -32.35
N VAL A 116 -71.39 -0.93 -33.47
CA VAL A 116 -70.56 -0.87 -34.68
C VAL A 116 -69.29 -0.04 -34.43
N THR A 117 -69.40 1.11 -33.76
CA THR A 117 -68.24 1.93 -33.40
C THR A 117 -67.27 1.18 -32.48
N LEU A 118 -67.78 0.50 -31.45
CA LEU A 118 -66.95 -0.32 -30.54
C LEU A 118 -66.31 -1.51 -31.27
N TYR A 119 -67.00 -2.12 -32.23
CA TYR A 119 -66.47 -3.22 -33.03
C TYR A 119 -65.31 -2.76 -33.92
N CYS A 120 -65.44 -1.62 -34.60
CA CYS A 120 -64.39 -1.02 -35.41
C CYS A 120 -63.18 -0.57 -34.57
N LEU A 121 -63.41 0.10 -33.44
CA LEU A 121 -62.33 0.51 -32.52
C LEU A 121 -61.61 -0.70 -31.92
N GLY A 122 -62.37 -1.73 -31.53
CA GLY A 122 -61.82 -2.98 -31.02
C GLY A 122 -60.91 -3.68 -32.03
N PHE A 123 -61.28 -3.69 -33.31
CA PHE A 123 -60.43 -4.23 -34.37
C PHE A 123 -59.14 -3.42 -34.55
N LEU A 124 -59.23 -2.08 -34.63
CA LEU A 124 -58.07 -1.21 -34.80
C LEU A 124 -57.08 -1.31 -33.62
N PHE A 125 -57.57 -1.33 -32.38
CA PHE A 125 -56.73 -1.50 -31.20
C PHE A 125 -56.12 -2.90 -31.11
N SER A 126 -56.85 -3.95 -31.52
CA SER A 126 -56.31 -5.31 -31.56
C SER A 126 -55.18 -5.43 -32.59
N VAL A 127 -55.32 -4.84 -33.78
CA VAL A 127 -54.26 -4.82 -34.80
C VAL A 127 -53.07 -4.00 -34.34
N SER A 128 -53.29 -2.79 -33.82
CA SER A 128 -52.21 -1.91 -33.32
C SER A 128 -51.46 -2.53 -32.13
N GLY A 129 -52.18 -3.13 -31.19
CA GLY A 129 -51.60 -3.82 -30.04
C GLY A 129 -50.80 -5.06 -30.43
N ALA A 130 -51.32 -5.88 -31.35
CA ALA A 130 -50.58 -7.02 -31.88
C ALA A 130 -49.30 -6.56 -32.60
N VAL A 131 -49.37 -5.49 -33.40
CA VAL A 131 -48.18 -4.93 -34.06
C VAL A 131 -47.15 -4.50 -33.02
N HIS A 132 -47.53 -3.72 -32.01
CA HIS A 132 -46.63 -3.29 -30.94
C HIS A 132 -46.01 -4.47 -30.18
N LEU A 133 -46.79 -5.52 -29.89
CA LEU A 133 -46.32 -6.73 -29.21
C LEU A 133 -45.18 -7.40 -29.98
N PHE A 134 -45.32 -7.51 -31.31
CA PHE A 134 -44.30 -8.12 -32.17
C PHE A 134 -43.18 -7.14 -32.55
N GLN A 135 -43.32 -5.83 -32.30
CA GLN A 135 -42.26 -4.83 -32.49
C GLN A 135 -41.25 -4.77 -31.34
N VAL A 136 -41.55 -5.34 -30.17
CA VAL A 136 -40.65 -5.27 -29.01
C VAL A 136 -39.31 -5.95 -29.29
N THR A 137 -38.23 -5.28 -28.92
CA THR A 137 -36.86 -5.82 -28.89
C THR A 137 -36.50 -6.25 -27.47
N GLU A 138 -36.02 -7.48 -27.31
CA GLU A 138 -35.65 -8.06 -26.01
C GLU A 138 -34.31 -7.53 -25.44
N TYR A 139 -33.52 -6.77 -26.20
CA TYR A 139 -32.12 -6.52 -25.87
C TYR A 139 -31.79 -5.02 -25.75
N GLY A 140 -31.45 -4.58 -24.54
CA GLY A 140 -30.84 -3.28 -24.28
C GLY A 140 -29.36 -3.25 -24.66
N ASN A 141 -28.86 -2.08 -25.03
CA ASN A 141 -27.46 -1.87 -25.39
C ASN A 141 -26.55 -2.20 -24.20
N ALA A 142 -25.68 -3.20 -24.33
CA ALA A 142 -24.80 -3.63 -23.24
C ALA A 142 -23.78 -2.54 -22.86
N ALA A 143 -23.38 -1.69 -23.82
CA ALA A 143 -22.49 -0.57 -23.57
C ALA A 143 -23.11 0.52 -22.68
N ASP A 144 -24.43 0.66 -22.67
CA ASP A 144 -25.12 1.63 -21.80
C ASP A 144 -25.25 1.12 -20.36
N LYS A 145 -25.24 -0.21 -20.17
CA LYS A 145 -25.35 -0.84 -18.85
C LYS A 145 -23.99 -1.12 -18.21
N ASP A 146 -22.98 -1.46 -19.00
CA ASP A 146 -21.62 -1.76 -18.55
C ASP A 146 -20.56 -1.12 -19.49
N PRO A 147 -20.36 0.21 -19.42
CA PRO A 147 -19.41 0.91 -20.29
C PRO A 147 -17.95 0.47 -20.12
N PHE A 148 -17.60 -0.06 -18.94
CA PHE A 148 -16.25 -0.45 -18.57
C PHE A 148 -16.03 -1.96 -18.58
N ASN A 149 -17.02 -2.74 -19.07
CA ASN A 149 -16.93 -4.19 -19.18
C ASN A 149 -16.63 -4.88 -17.83
N ASP A 150 -17.10 -4.28 -16.73
CA ASP A 150 -16.89 -4.75 -15.37
C ASP A 150 -17.42 -6.16 -15.14
N GLU A 151 -18.52 -6.57 -15.79
CA GLU A 151 -19.08 -7.91 -15.58
C GLU A 151 -18.15 -9.01 -16.12
N ASN A 152 -17.55 -8.77 -17.29
CA ASN A 152 -16.67 -9.72 -17.97
C ASN A 152 -15.24 -9.68 -17.44
N GLU A 153 -14.81 -8.56 -16.85
CA GLU A 153 -13.52 -8.40 -16.16
C GLU A 153 -13.57 -8.86 -14.69
N THR A 154 -14.38 -9.88 -14.38
CA THR A 154 -14.36 -10.56 -13.08
C THR A 154 -14.01 -12.04 -13.19
N PHE A 155 -13.30 -12.54 -12.18
CA PHE A 155 -12.91 -13.95 -12.10
C PHE A 155 -13.11 -14.47 -10.67
N ARG A 156 -13.26 -15.79 -10.55
CA ARG A 156 -13.41 -16.45 -9.25
C ARG A 156 -12.04 -16.50 -8.56
N GLN A 157 -12.01 -16.19 -7.28
CA GLN A 157 -10.79 -16.13 -6.51
C GLN A 157 -10.87 -17.05 -5.28
N THR A 158 -9.78 -17.20 -4.54
CA THR A 158 -9.71 -18.14 -3.41
C THR A 158 -10.56 -17.65 -2.22
N GLU A 159 -11.61 -18.40 -1.88
CA GLU A 159 -12.54 -18.07 -0.78
C GLU A 159 -12.20 -18.76 0.55
N LYS A 160 -11.30 -19.75 0.52
CA LYS A 160 -10.89 -20.53 1.70
C LYS A 160 -9.57 -20.01 2.26
N ARG A 161 -9.49 -19.94 3.59
CA ARG A 161 -8.25 -19.66 4.32
C ARG A 161 -7.39 -20.91 4.41
N THR A 162 -6.10 -20.80 4.12
CA THR A 162 -5.14 -21.91 4.20
C THR A 162 -4.09 -21.60 5.27
N ASP A 163 -4.27 -22.13 6.47
CA ASP A 163 -3.33 -21.95 7.57
C ASP A 163 -2.21 -22.99 7.52
N THR A 164 -0.98 -22.52 7.47
CA THR A 164 0.25 -23.32 7.62
C THR A 164 1.09 -22.74 8.75
N GLU A 165 2.13 -23.44 9.18
CA GLU A 165 3.07 -22.95 10.19
C GLU A 165 3.63 -21.56 9.87
N HIS A 166 3.80 -21.24 8.58
CA HIS A 166 4.46 -20.01 8.11
C HIS A 166 3.57 -19.12 7.24
N SER A 167 2.29 -19.46 7.02
CA SER A 167 1.43 -18.70 6.11
C SER A 167 1.03 -17.30 6.60
N VAL A 168 1.03 -16.37 5.65
CA VAL A 168 0.37 -15.07 5.59
C VAL A 168 -1.12 -15.07 5.19
N ASN A 169 -2.13 -14.91 6.05
CA ASN A 169 -3.54 -14.95 5.57
C ASN A 169 -4.26 -13.61 5.74
N ILE A 170 -4.55 -12.92 4.62
CA ILE A 170 -5.17 -11.59 4.63
C ILE A 170 -6.58 -11.66 4.00
N PRO A 171 -7.64 -11.27 4.73
CA PRO A 171 -8.99 -11.28 4.18
C PRO A 171 -9.22 -10.11 3.24
N TYR A 172 -10.03 -10.32 2.21
CA TYR A 172 -10.35 -9.30 1.23
C TYR A 172 -11.74 -9.51 0.61
N GLU A 173 -12.26 -8.47 -0.04
CA GLU A 173 -13.54 -8.49 -0.75
C GLU A 173 -13.32 -8.27 -2.24
N TYR A 174 -13.97 -9.09 -3.06
CA TYR A 174 -13.86 -9.03 -4.52
C TYR A 174 -15.23 -9.13 -5.17
N ARG A 175 -15.34 -8.60 -6.40
CA ARG A 175 -16.57 -8.66 -7.20
C ARG A 175 -16.48 -9.84 -8.16
N TYR A 176 -17.54 -10.65 -8.23
CA TYR A 176 -17.69 -11.71 -9.23
C TYR A 176 -19.13 -11.84 -9.68
N LYS A 177 -19.37 -11.70 -10.99
CA LYS A 177 -20.72 -11.77 -11.60
C LYS A 177 -21.74 -10.88 -10.88
N GLY A 178 -21.38 -9.61 -10.70
CA GLY A 178 -22.23 -8.59 -10.05
C GLY A 178 -22.40 -8.71 -8.53
N ARG A 179 -21.81 -9.71 -7.87
CA ARG A 179 -21.91 -9.92 -6.42
C ARG A 179 -20.58 -9.67 -5.72
N MET A 180 -20.64 -9.02 -4.57
CA MET A 180 -19.49 -8.92 -3.66
C MET A 180 -19.32 -10.25 -2.92
N ARG A 181 -18.08 -10.74 -2.85
CA ARG A 181 -17.70 -11.99 -2.21
C ARG A 181 -16.52 -11.73 -1.27
N LYS A 182 -16.42 -12.54 -0.22
CA LYS A 182 -15.30 -12.53 0.71
C LYS A 182 -14.31 -13.61 0.32
N GLY A 183 -13.03 -13.29 0.33
CA GLY A 183 -11.95 -14.22 0.04
C GLY A 183 -10.74 -14.04 0.95
N TRP A 184 -9.73 -14.85 0.69
CA TRP A 184 -8.45 -14.82 1.40
C TRP A 184 -7.28 -14.78 0.43
N ILE A 185 -6.37 -13.84 0.67
CA ILE A 185 -5.03 -13.87 0.08
C ILE A 185 -4.17 -14.72 1.01
N ASN A 186 -3.87 -15.93 0.58
CA ASN A 186 -3.07 -16.87 1.35
C ASN A 186 -1.63 -16.86 0.84
N PHE A 187 -0.75 -16.09 1.48
CA PHE A 187 0.70 -16.21 1.28
C PHE A 187 1.21 -17.44 2.03
N VAL A 188 0.98 -18.62 1.46
CA VAL A 188 1.43 -19.89 2.04
C VAL A 188 2.95 -20.03 2.09
N ASN A 189 3.67 -19.23 1.29
CA ASN A 189 5.12 -19.27 1.17
C ASN A 189 5.74 -17.88 0.90
N LEU A 190 5.92 -17.09 1.97
CA LEU A 190 6.64 -15.81 1.91
C LEU A 190 8.17 -15.97 1.76
N PHE A 191 8.71 -17.19 1.91
CA PHE A 191 10.13 -17.48 1.66
C PHE A 191 10.51 -17.37 0.18
N ARG A 192 9.53 -17.27 -0.73
CA ARG A 192 9.73 -16.95 -2.16
C ARG A 192 9.67 -15.44 -2.47
N ALA A 193 9.85 -14.62 -1.44
CA ALA A 193 9.76 -13.17 -1.43
C ALA A 193 8.40 -12.61 -1.87
N LEU A 194 8.07 -11.43 -1.35
CA LEU A 194 6.88 -10.66 -1.67
C LEU A 194 7.29 -9.24 -2.06
N LEU A 195 6.97 -8.84 -3.28
CA LEU A 195 7.10 -7.47 -3.75
C LEU A 195 5.75 -6.75 -3.67
N ILE A 196 5.69 -5.67 -2.89
CA ILE A 196 4.50 -4.83 -2.72
C ILE A 196 4.76 -3.46 -3.35
N ILE A 197 3.99 -3.14 -4.39
CA ILE A 197 4.16 -1.93 -5.18
C ILE A 197 2.96 -1.01 -5.00
N GLY A 198 3.18 0.21 -4.54
CA GLY A 198 2.08 1.18 -4.47
C GLY A 198 2.53 2.57 -4.08
N THR A 199 1.93 3.58 -4.71
CA THR A 199 2.23 4.98 -4.41
C THR A 199 1.94 5.30 -2.93
N PRO A 200 2.53 6.36 -2.37
CA PRO A 200 2.14 6.87 -1.06
C PRO A 200 0.62 7.02 -0.95
N GLY A 201 0.04 6.56 0.17
CA GLY A 201 -1.42 6.58 0.39
C GLY A 201 -2.21 5.42 -0.26
N SER A 202 -1.57 4.51 -0.99
CA SER A 202 -2.22 3.31 -1.56
C SER A 202 -2.70 2.30 -0.52
N GLY A 203 -2.17 2.38 0.71
CA GLY A 203 -2.45 1.44 1.79
C GLY A 203 -1.47 0.27 1.88
N LYS A 204 -0.30 0.31 1.21
CA LYS A 204 0.77 -0.72 1.29
C LYS A 204 1.06 -1.16 2.72
N SER A 205 1.47 -0.21 3.56
CA SER A 205 1.93 -0.52 4.92
C SER A 205 0.76 -1.01 5.78
N PHE A 206 -0.35 -0.27 5.75
CA PHE A 206 -1.57 -0.57 6.51
C PHE A 206 -2.21 -1.92 6.12
N ALA A 207 -2.46 -2.17 4.84
CA ALA A 207 -3.28 -3.30 4.41
C ALA A 207 -2.50 -4.61 4.26
N LEU A 208 -1.17 -4.56 4.10
CA LEU A 208 -0.33 -5.73 3.88
C LEU A 208 0.79 -5.85 4.91
N ILE A 209 1.69 -4.86 5.00
CA ILE A 209 2.92 -5.00 5.82
C ILE A 209 2.59 -5.18 7.31
N GLU A 210 1.70 -4.35 7.86
CA GLU A 210 1.30 -4.45 9.27
C GLU A 210 0.61 -5.79 9.60
N GLU A 211 -0.24 -6.30 8.69
CA GLU A 211 -0.90 -7.60 8.86
C GLU A 211 0.10 -8.76 8.81
N ILE A 212 1.14 -8.63 7.97
CA ILE A 212 2.24 -9.60 7.90
C ILE A 212 3.07 -9.56 9.18
N ILE A 213 3.42 -8.37 9.68
CA ILE A 213 4.14 -8.22 10.96
C ILE A 213 3.33 -8.86 12.08
N GLU A 214 2.04 -8.57 12.18
CA GLU A 214 1.17 -9.13 13.22
C GLU A 214 1.24 -10.66 13.22
N GLN A 215 0.97 -11.29 12.07
CA GLN A 215 0.91 -12.74 11.97
C GLN A 215 2.29 -13.39 12.15
N MET A 216 3.37 -12.76 11.71
CA MET A 216 4.73 -13.24 11.95
C MET A 216 5.09 -13.19 13.45
N VAL A 217 4.72 -12.12 14.15
CA VAL A 217 4.90 -12.02 15.62
C VAL A 217 4.07 -13.09 16.34
N GLU A 218 2.81 -13.28 15.97
CA GLU A 218 1.95 -14.34 16.52
C GLU A 218 2.54 -15.74 16.26
N LYS A 219 3.32 -15.92 15.20
CA LYS A 219 4.03 -17.17 14.86
C LYS A 219 5.46 -17.28 15.40
N ASN A 220 5.90 -16.36 16.28
CA ASN A 220 7.25 -16.34 16.87
C ASN A 220 8.39 -16.24 15.83
N PHE A 221 8.14 -15.58 14.69
CA PHE A 221 9.21 -15.26 13.76
C PHE A 221 10.18 -14.27 14.40
N THR A 222 11.46 -14.43 14.06
CA THR A 222 12.42 -13.34 14.23
C THR A 222 12.20 -12.33 13.12
N LEU A 223 12.46 -11.04 13.36
CA LEU A 223 12.15 -10.00 12.38
C LEU A 223 13.31 -9.02 12.25
N LEU A 224 13.61 -8.62 11.02
CA LEU A 224 14.37 -7.41 10.71
C LEU A 224 13.43 -6.44 10.01
N ILE A 225 13.10 -5.34 10.66
CA ILE A 225 12.15 -4.34 10.16
C ILE A 225 12.94 -3.07 9.85
N TYR A 226 12.90 -2.64 8.59
CA TYR A 226 13.38 -1.34 8.17
C TYR A 226 12.21 -0.37 8.07
N ASP A 227 12.17 0.59 8.99
CA ASP A 227 11.11 1.57 9.18
C ASP A 227 11.54 2.94 8.62
N PHE A 228 11.12 3.23 7.38
CA PHE A 228 11.50 4.46 6.69
C PHE A 228 10.77 5.71 7.24
N LYS A 229 9.54 5.55 7.74
CA LYS A 229 8.69 6.64 8.23
C LYS A 229 8.71 6.71 9.75
N PHE A 230 9.89 6.63 10.36
CA PHE A 230 10.08 6.55 11.82
C PHE A 230 9.07 7.38 12.63
N ASP A 231 8.48 6.87 13.72
CA ASP A 231 8.64 5.55 14.37
C ASP A 231 7.48 4.57 14.08
N THR A 232 6.81 4.73 12.93
CA THR A 232 5.53 4.08 12.64
C THR A 232 5.53 2.55 12.74
N LEU A 233 6.28 1.84 11.90
CA LEU A 233 6.26 0.37 11.88
C LEU A 233 6.91 -0.22 13.13
N SER A 234 7.92 0.45 13.67
CA SER A 234 8.63 0.03 14.88
C SER A 234 7.68 -0.01 16.08
N LYS A 235 6.88 1.05 16.27
CA LYS A 235 5.87 1.13 17.32
C LYS A 235 4.79 0.07 17.15
N ILE A 236 4.34 -0.17 15.92
CA ILE A 236 3.35 -1.22 15.61
C ILE A 236 3.89 -2.61 15.97
N ALA A 237 5.10 -2.94 15.51
CA ALA A 237 5.74 -4.22 15.80
C ALA A 237 5.93 -4.44 17.31
N TYR A 238 6.35 -3.40 18.03
CA TYR A 238 6.48 -3.45 19.49
C TYR A 238 5.14 -3.69 20.18
N ASN A 239 4.07 -3.01 19.75
CA ASN A 239 2.74 -3.20 20.32
C ASN A 239 2.21 -4.63 20.10
N TYR A 240 2.41 -5.22 18.91
CA TYR A 240 2.06 -6.62 18.67
C TYR A 240 2.88 -7.59 19.52
N TRP A 241 4.18 -7.35 19.63
CA TRP A 241 5.06 -8.13 20.48
C TRP A 241 4.64 -8.07 21.95
N ARG A 242 4.39 -6.86 22.49
CA ARG A 242 3.90 -6.65 23.87
C ARG A 242 2.58 -7.35 24.12
N ARG A 243 1.63 -7.21 23.19
CA ARG A 243 0.32 -7.83 23.30
C ARG A 243 0.41 -9.35 23.36
N LYS A 244 1.23 -9.95 22.51
CA LYS A 244 1.48 -11.39 22.56
C LYS A 244 2.13 -11.80 23.87
N LYS A 245 3.13 -11.05 24.33
CA LYS A 245 3.82 -11.31 25.60
C LYS A 245 2.86 -11.29 26.80
N GLU A 246 1.90 -10.36 26.81
CA GLU A 246 0.88 -10.26 27.86
C GLU A 246 -0.17 -11.38 27.82
N ARG A 247 -0.48 -11.89 26.62
CA ARG A 247 -1.41 -13.03 26.43
C ARG A 247 -0.75 -14.38 26.74
N SER A 248 0.56 -14.48 26.57
CA SER A 248 1.33 -15.71 26.77
C SER A 248 1.47 -16.00 28.26
N THR A 249 0.84 -17.07 28.74
CA THR A 249 0.92 -17.50 30.14
C THR A 249 1.87 -18.69 30.36
N ASP A 250 2.21 -19.42 29.29
CA ASP A 250 3.15 -20.54 29.35
C ASP A 250 4.61 -20.03 29.45
N PRO A 251 5.37 -20.40 30.51
CA PRO A 251 6.78 -20.07 30.63
C PRO A 251 7.63 -20.53 29.44
N LYS A 252 7.29 -21.67 28.80
CA LYS A 252 8.04 -22.17 27.64
C LYS A 252 7.87 -21.25 26.43
N GLU A 253 6.64 -20.80 26.17
CA GLU A 253 6.35 -19.86 25.09
C GLU A 253 7.06 -18.52 25.33
N LEU A 254 7.00 -18.00 26.56
CA LEU A 254 7.70 -16.77 26.94
C LEU A 254 9.21 -16.87 26.76
N SER A 255 9.82 -18.00 27.14
CA SER A 255 11.26 -18.23 26.97
C SER A 255 11.70 -18.34 25.50
N GLY A 256 10.79 -18.81 24.63
CA GLY A 256 11.02 -18.94 23.19
C GLY A 256 10.64 -17.70 22.38
N MET A 257 10.17 -16.63 23.02
CA MET A 257 9.75 -15.41 22.35
C MET A 257 10.97 -14.56 21.95
N PRO A 258 11.01 -13.98 20.74
CA PRO A 258 12.06 -13.04 20.35
C PRO A 258 12.15 -11.83 21.30
N GLU A 259 13.35 -11.40 21.67
CA GLU A 259 13.58 -10.12 22.36
C GLU A 259 13.48 -8.96 21.37
N PHE A 260 13.03 -7.79 21.83
CA PHE A 260 12.79 -6.63 20.97
C PHE A 260 13.94 -5.62 21.09
N TYR A 261 14.53 -5.24 19.96
CA TYR A 261 15.63 -4.29 19.84
C TYR A 261 15.33 -3.22 18.79
N THR A 262 15.95 -2.06 18.97
CA THR A 262 15.77 -0.85 18.16
C THR A 262 17.13 -0.26 17.83
N LEU A 263 17.29 0.23 16.61
CA LEU A 263 18.44 1.02 16.17
C LEU A 263 17.90 2.31 15.56
N SER A 264 18.12 3.42 16.25
CA SER A 264 17.78 4.78 15.85
C SER A 264 18.96 5.72 16.08
N PHE A 265 19.15 6.66 15.16
CA PHE A 265 20.16 7.71 15.24
C PHE A 265 19.58 9.07 15.65
N ASP A 266 18.24 9.22 15.72
CA ASP A 266 17.58 10.46 16.17
C ASP A 266 17.16 10.37 17.65
N ASP A 267 16.53 9.26 18.05
CA ASP A 267 16.17 8.97 19.44
C ASP A 267 17.18 8.01 20.06
N ILE A 268 18.17 8.57 20.78
CA ILE A 268 19.25 7.81 21.42
C ILE A 268 18.78 7.08 22.69
N GLU A 269 17.81 7.64 23.41
CA GLU A 269 17.23 7.05 24.62
C GLU A 269 16.52 5.72 24.34
N ARG A 270 15.83 5.66 23.20
CA ARG A 270 15.07 4.49 22.75
C ARG A 270 15.83 3.66 21.72
N SER A 271 17.15 3.85 21.60
CA SER A 271 18.00 3.08 20.70
C SER A 271 18.97 2.18 21.48
N HIS A 272 19.24 1.00 20.94
CA HIS A 272 20.34 0.15 21.37
C HIS A 272 21.60 0.46 20.57
N ARG A 273 22.76 0.04 21.08
CA ARG A 273 24.06 0.24 20.44
C ARG A 273 24.58 -1.10 19.92
N CYS A 274 25.16 -1.10 18.72
CA CYS A 274 25.71 -2.31 18.12
C CYS A 274 26.77 -1.97 17.07
N ASN A 275 27.92 -2.65 17.08
CA ASN A 275 28.93 -2.48 16.04
C ASN A 275 28.67 -3.44 14.86
N PRO A 276 28.39 -2.95 13.63
CA PRO A 276 28.15 -3.83 12.49
C PRO A 276 29.41 -4.35 11.80
N ILE A 277 30.58 -3.82 12.14
CA ILE A 277 31.88 -4.29 11.65
C ILE A 277 32.75 -4.81 12.80
N ASP A 278 32.12 -5.38 13.82
CA ASP A 278 32.84 -6.04 14.91
C ASP A 278 33.78 -7.13 14.34
N PRO A 279 35.03 -7.25 14.83
CA PRO A 279 35.98 -8.26 14.35
C PRO A 279 35.41 -9.68 14.26
N TYR A 280 34.47 -10.09 15.13
CA TYR A 280 33.87 -11.44 15.05
C TYR A 280 33.05 -11.67 13.76
N LEU A 281 32.61 -10.61 13.09
CA LEU A 281 31.83 -10.64 11.86
C LEU A 281 32.69 -10.68 10.59
N MET A 282 34.01 -10.53 10.72
CA MET A 282 34.94 -10.47 9.60
C MET A 282 35.98 -11.58 9.72
N ALA A 283 35.86 -12.62 8.92
CA ALA A 283 36.80 -13.73 8.90
C ALA A 283 37.99 -13.46 7.96
N ASN A 284 37.75 -12.76 6.85
CA ASN A 284 38.75 -12.51 5.81
C ASN A 284 38.66 -11.08 5.25
N GLN A 285 39.64 -10.70 4.43
CA GLN A 285 39.71 -9.37 3.80
C GLN A 285 38.50 -9.05 2.91
N THR A 286 37.86 -10.07 2.33
CA THR A 286 36.66 -9.90 1.50
C THR A 286 35.49 -9.38 2.34
N ASP A 287 35.36 -9.77 3.61
CA ASP A 287 34.31 -9.25 4.48
C ASP A 287 34.45 -7.76 4.78
N ALA A 288 35.71 -7.28 4.87
CA ALA A 288 36.04 -5.86 5.00
C ALA A 288 35.82 -5.10 3.68
N ALA A 289 36.18 -5.70 2.54
CA ALA A 289 35.91 -5.13 1.23
C ALA A 289 34.40 -5.02 0.94
N ASP A 290 33.60 -5.99 1.35
CA ASP A 290 32.15 -5.96 1.28
C ASP A 290 31.59 -4.82 2.14
N ALA A 291 32.06 -4.69 3.39
CA ALA A 291 31.64 -3.60 4.28
C ALA A 291 31.97 -2.22 3.67
N ALA A 292 33.20 -2.04 3.18
CA ALA A 292 33.63 -0.83 2.49
C ALA A 292 32.76 -0.53 1.26
N THR A 293 32.47 -1.55 0.45
CA THR A 293 31.61 -1.42 -0.73
C THR A 293 30.20 -0.94 -0.35
N ILE A 294 29.62 -1.50 0.71
CA ILE A 294 28.28 -1.14 1.18
C ILE A 294 28.27 0.31 1.66
N ILE A 295 29.24 0.72 2.48
CA ILE A 295 29.36 2.10 3.00
C ILE A 295 29.48 3.08 1.83
N MET A 296 30.48 2.84 0.96
CA MET A 296 30.81 3.78 -0.11
C MET A 296 29.71 3.92 -1.17
N LYS A 297 29.03 2.83 -1.54
CA LYS A 297 27.91 2.87 -2.49
C LYS A 297 26.65 3.51 -1.93
N ASN A 298 26.39 3.38 -0.62
CA ASN A 298 25.25 4.06 0.00
C ASN A 298 25.50 5.56 0.17
N LEU A 299 26.75 5.97 0.42
CA LEU A 299 27.15 7.38 0.41
C LEU A 299 27.16 7.98 -0.99
N ASN A 300 27.45 7.17 -2.02
CA ASN A 300 27.56 7.61 -3.42
C ASN A 300 26.70 6.71 -4.32
N ARG A 301 25.39 6.99 -4.40
CA ARG A 301 24.43 6.13 -5.11
C ARG A 301 24.77 5.91 -6.59
N ASP A 302 25.42 6.87 -7.25
CA ASP A 302 25.83 6.71 -8.64
C ASP A 302 26.81 5.55 -8.85
N TRP A 303 27.59 5.20 -7.82
CA TRP A 303 28.55 4.09 -7.86
C TRP A 303 27.88 2.71 -7.87
N ILE A 304 26.56 2.66 -7.59
CA ILE A 304 25.75 1.45 -7.74
C ILE A 304 25.61 1.09 -9.23
N LYS A 305 25.42 2.10 -10.08
CA LYS A 305 25.16 1.93 -11.53
C LYS A 305 26.45 1.86 -12.35
N ARG A 306 27.49 2.59 -11.93
CA ARG A 306 28.76 2.70 -12.66
C ARG A 306 29.92 2.64 -11.68
N SER A 307 30.82 1.66 -11.86
CA SER A 307 32.05 1.57 -11.06
C SER A 307 33.25 2.01 -11.89
N ASP A 308 33.59 3.28 -11.76
CA ASP A 308 34.78 3.91 -12.33
C ASP A 308 36.05 3.64 -11.48
N PHE A 309 37.19 4.16 -11.93
CA PHE A 309 38.46 3.99 -11.20
C PHE A 309 38.46 4.62 -9.80
N PHE A 310 37.80 5.78 -9.65
CA PHE A 310 37.73 6.50 -8.37
C PHE A 310 36.91 5.73 -7.32
N SER A 311 35.75 5.19 -7.70
CA SER A 311 34.95 4.34 -6.81
C SER A 311 35.70 3.10 -6.34
N LYS A 312 36.41 2.40 -7.25
CA LYS A 312 37.24 1.24 -6.89
C LYS A 312 38.39 1.60 -5.96
N SER A 313 39.07 2.71 -6.21
CA SER A 313 40.17 3.19 -5.37
C SER A 313 39.66 3.53 -3.96
N ALA A 314 38.57 4.30 -3.86
CA ALA A 314 37.97 4.66 -2.58
C ALA A 314 37.52 3.43 -1.77
N ILE A 315 36.88 2.44 -2.41
CA ILE A 315 36.49 1.18 -1.76
C ILE A 315 37.71 0.41 -1.26
N SER A 316 38.78 0.32 -2.07
CA SER A 316 40.01 -0.36 -1.67
C SER A 316 40.68 0.32 -0.48
N PHE A 317 40.70 1.66 -0.46
CA PHE A 317 41.23 2.43 0.66
C PHE A 317 40.48 2.13 1.96
N VAL A 318 39.14 2.28 1.95
CA VAL A 318 38.31 2.04 3.13
C VAL A 318 38.36 0.57 3.58
N SER A 319 38.45 -0.38 2.65
CA SER A 319 38.66 -1.80 2.94
C SER A 319 39.96 -2.01 3.74
N GLY A 320 41.04 -1.35 3.31
CA GLY A 320 42.31 -1.37 4.02
C GLY A 320 42.21 -0.81 5.44
N LEU A 321 41.52 0.32 5.63
CA LEU A 321 41.30 0.92 6.96
C LEU A 321 40.54 -0.04 7.89
N ILE A 322 39.46 -0.65 7.40
CA ILE A 322 38.66 -1.61 8.18
C ILE A 322 39.52 -2.81 8.57
N TRP A 323 40.26 -3.40 7.62
CA TRP A 323 41.09 -4.57 7.87
C TRP A 323 42.24 -4.25 8.84
N TYR A 324 42.87 -3.08 8.69
CA TYR A 324 43.92 -2.61 9.60
C TYR A 324 43.39 -2.48 11.04
N LEU A 325 42.27 -1.78 11.23
CA LEU A 325 41.66 -1.61 12.56
C LEU A 325 41.23 -2.95 13.17
N LYS A 326 40.75 -3.91 12.36
CA LYS A 326 40.45 -5.26 12.84
C LYS A 326 41.70 -5.93 13.40
N LYS A 327 42.81 -5.93 12.65
CA LYS A 327 44.07 -6.53 13.10
C LYS A 327 44.60 -5.87 14.37
N LYS A 328 44.54 -4.55 14.45
CA LYS A 328 44.96 -3.81 15.65
C LYS A 328 44.04 -4.05 16.84
N ALA A 329 42.73 -4.19 16.63
CA ALA A 329 41.81 -4.60 17.69
C ALA A 329 42.13 -6.00 18.22
N GLU A 330 42.45 -6.96 17.35
CA GLU A 330 42.86 -8.32 17.74
C GLU A 330 44.21 -8.36 18.47
N GLN A 331 45.18 -7.54 18.04
CA GLN A 331 46.52 -7.46 18.65
C GLN A 331 46.49 -6.77 20.03
N THR A 332 45.75 -5.67 20.16
CA THR A 332 45.71 -4.85 21.39
C THR A 332 44.64 -5.28 22.38
N GLY A 333 43.63 -6.05 21.93
CA GLY A 333 42.42 -6.36 22.70
C GLY A 333 41.50 -5.15 22.93
N ARG A 334 41.75 -4.01 22.27
CA ARG A 334 40.95 -2.78 22.40
C ARG A 334 39.82 -2.75 21.38
N ASN A 335 38.68 -2.17 21.74
CA ASN A 335 37.53 -2.00 20.83
C ASN A 335 37.70 -0.80 19.90
N ILE A 336 38.63 -0.92 18.95
CA ILE A 336 39.00 0.14 17.98
C ILE A 336 38.59 -0.20 16.53
N CYS A 337 37.89 -1.31 16.31
CA CYS A 337 37.38 -1.70 15.01
C CYS A 337 35.88 -1.41 14.93
N THR A 338 35.53 -0.14 14.68
CA THR A 338 34.14 0.31 14.46
C THR A 338 34.11 1.31 13.31
N LEU A 339 32.93 1.54 12.70
CA LEU A 339 32.81 2.53 11.61
C LEU A 339 33.28 3.94 12.06
N PRO A 340 32.93 4.42 13.26
CA PRO A 340 33.48 5.66 13.81
C PRO A 340 35.02 5.73 13.84
N HIS A 341 35.70 4.66 14.24
CA HIS A 341 37.17 4.60 14.20
C HIS A 341 37.70 4.63 12.77
N VAL A 342 37.02 3.98 11.81
CA VAL A 342 37.38 4.03 10.38
C VAL A 342 37.27 5.46 9.84
N ILE A 343 36.18 6.17 10.17
CA ILE A 343 35.97 7.56 9.77
C ILE A 343 37.11 8.42 10.35
N THR A 344 37.37 8.34 11.65
CA THR A 344 38.44 9.12 12.29
C THR A 344 39.82 8.79 11.73
N LEU A 345 40.16 7.50 11.54
CA LEU A 345 41.43 7.08 10.95
C LEU A 345 41.61 7.62 9.53
N SER A 346 40.53 7.72 8.75
CA SER A 346 40.58 8.27 7.40
C SER A 346 41.00 9.74 7.35
N THR A 347 40.89 10.48 8.45
CA THR A 347 41.27 11.90 8.55
C THR A 347 42.74 12.13 8.92
N VAL A 348 43.45 11.07 9.31
CA VAL A 348 44.90 11.13 9.57
C VAL A 348 45.64 11.48 8.28
N ASN A 349 46.75 12.20 8.41
CA ASN A 349 47.60 12.52 7.26
C ASN A 349 47.98 11.23 6.51
N ILE A 350 47.76 11.24 5.19
CA ILE A 350 47.87 10.05 4.35
C ILE A 350 49.28 9.44 4.33
N GLU A 351 50.33 10.25 4.47
CA GLU A 351 51.71 9.77 4.47
C GLU A 351 51.98 8.92 5.73
N TYR A 352 51.65 9.46 6.91
CA TYR A 352 51.77 8.73 8.18
C TYR A 352 50.87 7.48 8.19
N LEU A 353 49.64 7.60 7.69
CA LEU A 353 48.68 6.51 7.63
C LEU A 353 49.17 5.35 6.77
N LEU A 354 49.70 5.64 5.57
CA LEU A 354 50.28 4.60 4.71
C LEU A 354 51.51 3.97 5.34
N GLU A 355 52.38 4.75 6.00
CA GLU A 355 53.57 4.22 6.65
C GLU A 355 53.23 3.18 7.72
N ILE A 356 52.28 3.48 8.62
CA ILE A 356 51.86 2.54 9.68
C ILE A 356 51.09 1.34 9.09
N MET A 357 50.20 1.56 8.12
CA MET A 357 49.41 0.48 7.51
C MET A 357 50.28 -0.49 6.71
N MET A 358 51.34 0.01 6.08
CA MET A 358 52.29 -0.83 5.35
C MET A 358 53.18 -1.66 6.28
N ARG A 359 53.21 -1.45 7.61
CA ARG A 359 53.88 -2.38 8.52
C ARG A 359 53.12 -3.72 8.60
N GLU A 360 51.79 -3.70 8.48
CA GLU A 360 50.92 -4.89 8.56
C GLU A 360 50.86 -5.65 7.22
N VAL A 361 51.41 -6.88 7.19
CA VAL A 361 51.63 -7.66 5.97
C VAL A 361 50.35 -7.89 5.19
N GLU A 362 49.26 -8.19 5.88
CA GLU A 362 47.97 -8.47 5.24
C GLU A 362 47.31 -7.21 4.65
N VAL A 363 47.61 -6.02 5.15
CA VAL A 363 47.07 -4.76 4.65
C VAL A 363 47.85 -4.26 3.43
N ARG A 364 49.14 -4.60 3.33
CA ARG A 364 50.03 -4.19 2.23
C ARG A 364 49.43 -4.42 0.86
N SER A 365 48.83 -5.60 0.62
CA SER A 365 48.26 -5.96 -0.69
C SER A 365 47.12 -5.06 -1.13
N LEU A 366 46.36 -4.49 -0.19
CA LEU A 366 45.26 -3.56 -0.47
C LEU A 366 45.76 -2.13 -0.73
N MET A 367 46.94 -1.79 -0.19
CA MET A 367 47.49 -0.43 -0.18
C MET A 367 48.55 -0.19 -1.27
N VAL A 368 49.01 -1.22 -2.01
CA VAL A 368 50.06 -1.10 -3.06
C VAL A 368 49.82 0.07 -4.03
N PRO A 369 48.63 0.29 -4.60
CA PRO A 369 48.43 1.37 -5.57
C PRO A 369 48.67 2.77 -4.97
N PHE A 370 48.36 2.94 -3.68
CA PHE A 370 48.56 4.19 -2.95
C PHE A 370 50.04 4.38 -2.60
N LYS A 371 50.72 3.29 -2.20
CA LYS A 371 52.15 3.28 -1.94
C LYS A 371 52.95 3.68 -3.19
N ASP A 372 52.64 3.09 -4.35
CA ASP A 372 53.35 3.38 -5.60
C ASP A 372 53.21 4.85 -6.00
N ALA A 373 52.04 5.46 -5.76
CA ALA A 373 51.83 6.89 -5.99
C ALA A 373 52.66 7.75 -5.02
N MET A 374 52.78 7.34 -3.77
CA MET A 374 53.58 8.01 -2.74
C MET A 374 55.09 7.94 -3.06
N GLU A 375 55.63 6.76 -3.39
CA GLU A 375 57.05 6.56 -3.73
C GLU A 375 57.47 7.35 -4.97
N ARG A 376 56.55 7.56 -5.92
CA ARG A 376 56.77 8.40 -7.11
C ARG A 376 56.63 9.90 -6.85
N GLN A 377 56.45 10.32 -5.59
CA GLN A 377 56.19 11.71 -5.19
C GLN A 377 54.98 12.31 -5.92
N ALA A 378 54.00 11.47 -6.32
CA ALA A 378 52.80 11.88 -7.03
C ALA A 378 51.69 12.28 -6.03
N GLY A 379 51.98 13.24 -5.13
CA GLY A 379 51.09 13.63 -4.04
C GLY A 379 49.68 14.06 -4.50
N GLN A 380 49.57 14.73 -5.65
CA GLN A 380 48.27 15.09 -6.24
C GLN A 380 47.45 13.86 -6.65
N GLN A 381 48.09 12.81 -7.17
CA GLN A 381 47.42 11.57 -7.56
C GLN A 381 46.96 10.79 -6.33
N LEU A 382 47.80 10.70 -5.29
CA LEU A 382 47.47 10.04 -4.03
C LEU A 382 46.30 10.74 -3.32
N SER A 383 46.34 12.08 -3.23
CA SER A 383 45.25 12.88 -2.68
C SER A 383 43.98 12.68 -3.49
N GLY A 384 44.05 12.70 -4.84
CA GLY A 384 42.89 12.46 -5.70
C GLY A 384 42.26 11.08 -5.51
N GLN A 385 43.04 10.03 -5.24
CA GLN A 385 42.53 8.66 -5.02
C GLN A 385 41.84 8.48 -3.66
N THR A 386 42.26 9.22 -2.64
CA THR A 386 41.76 9.07 -1.25
C THR A 386 40.71 10.11 -0.89
N ALA A 387 40.72 11.28 -1.52
CA ALA A 387 39.79 12.38 -1.25
C ALA A 387 38.32 11.94 -1.39
N SER A 388 37.97 11.15 -2.40
CA SER A 388 36.58 10.67 -2.57
C SER A 388 36.11 9.84 -1.37
N ALA A 389 36.99 9.02 -0.77
CA ALA A 389 36.65 8.27 0.43
C ALA A 389 36.51 9.19 1.65
N GLN A 390 37.47 10.09 1.87
CA GLN A 390 37.49 11.01 3.01
C GLN A 390 36.29 11.95 3.01
N ILE A 391 35.94 12.54 1.87
CA ILE A 391 34.77 13.42 1.71
C ILE A 391 33.48 12.66 1.99
N SER A 392 33.38 11.42 1.52
CA SER A 392 32.17 10.62 1.76
C SER A 392 32.04 10.23 3.24
N LEU A 393 33.14 9.78 3.87
CA LEU A 393 33.15 9.34 5.27
C LEU A 393 32.92 10.50 6.24
N SER A 394 33.39 11.71 5.93
CA SER A 394 33.19 12.88 6.80
C SER A 394 31.72 13.26 6.96
N MET A 395 30.85 12.91 6.00
CA MET A 395 29.39 13.10 6.11
C MET A 395 28.78 12.28 7.26
N LEU A 396 29.45 11.22 7.71
CA LEU A 396 29.01 10.34 8.81
C LEU A 396 29.59 10.74 10.17
N ALA A 397 30.42 11.79 10.25
CA ALA A 397 31.09 12.22 11.46
C ALA A 397 30.17 12.99 12.42
N ASN A 398 29.07 12.37 12.85
CA ASN A 398 28.17 12.91 13.88
C ASN A 398 28.23 12.08 15.18
N ARG A 399 27.84 12.70 16.30
CA ARG A 399 28.03 12.14 17.64
C ARG A 399 27.09 10.95 17.89
N GLU A 400 25.92 10.97 17.29
CA GLU A 400 24.87 9.96 17.37
C GLU A 400 25.30 8.64 16.72
N ILE A 401 25.78 8.68 15.47
CA ILE A 401 26.34 7.52 14.76
C ILE A 401 27.53 6.97 15.54
N TYR A 402 28.41 7.86 16.05
CA TYR A 402 29.56 7.46 16.84
C TYR A 402 29.14 6.68 18.10
N TYR A 403 28.14 7.18 18.81
CA TYR A 403 27.64 6.54 20.02
C TYR A 403 26.98 5.18 19.74
N ILE A 404 26.07 5.12 18.77
CA ILE A 404 25.30 3.91 18.46
C ILE A 404 26.21 2.80 17.89
N MET A 405 27.14 3.13 17.00
CA MET A 405 27.94 2.14 16.28
C MET A 405 29.22 1.68 17.01
N THR A 406 29.50 2.23 18.20
CA THR A 406 30.63 1.81 19.05
C THR A 406 30.24 0.86 20.19
N GLY A 407 28.95 0.76 20.52
CA GLY A 407 28.45 -0.15 21.56
C GLY A 407 28.16 -1.55 21.03
N ASN A 408 27.79 -2.47 21.92
CA ASN A 408 27.61 -3.89 21.62
C ASN A 408 26.53 -4.52 22.54
N ASP A 409 25.35 -3.90 22.58
CA ASP A 409 24.24 -4.29 23.45
C ASP A 409 23.61 -5.63 23.03
N PHE A 410 23.70 -5.97 21.74
CA PHE A 410 23.25 -7.25 21.20
C PHE A 410 24.11 -7.72 20.01
N ARG A 411 23.93 -8.99 19.63
CA ARG A 411 24.56 -9.59 18.46
C ARG A 411 23.62 -9.59 17.26
N LEU A 412 24.19 -9.43 16.06
CA LEU A 412 23.46 -9.41 14.79
C LEU A 412 22.89 -10.78 14.36
N ASP A 413 23.08 -11.83 15.17
CA ASP A 413 22.50 -13.17 14.99
C ASP A 413 21.02 -13.22 15.37
N ILE A 414 20.19 -12.43 14.69
CA ILE A 414 18.80 -12.19 15.09
C ILE A 414 17.93 -13.45 15.03
N ASN A 415 18.24 -14.40 14.15
CA ASN A 415 17.50 -15.67 13.99
C ASN A 415 18.08 -16.83 14.81
N ASN A 416 18.94 -16.54 15.78
CA ASN A 416 19.51 -17.55 16.68
C ASN A 416 18.40 -18.23 17.50
N PRO A 417 18.26 -19.57 17.46
CA PRO A 417 17.24 -20.30 18.22
C PRO A 417 17.30 -20.11 19.73
N LYS A 418 18.49 -19.86 20.29
CA LYS A 418 18.70 -19.67 21.74
C LYS A 418 18.43 -18.25 22.20
N ARG A 419 18.66 -17.27 21.33
CA ARG A 419 18.50 -15.83 21.61
C ARG A 419 17.85 -15.12 20.42
N PRO A 420 16.58 -15.44 20.12
CA PRO A 420 15.85 -14.89 18.99
C PRO A 420 15.56 -13.40 19.19
N LYS A 421 15.53 -12.61 18.11
CA LYS A 421 15.37 -11.16 18.19
C LYS A 421 14.40 -10.63 17.12
N ILE A 422 13.72 -9.56 17.46
CA ILE A 422 13.07 -8.61 16.54
C ILE A 422 13.92 -7.35 16.59
N VAL A 423 14.44 -6.91 15.45
CA VAL A 423 15.26 -5.70 15.33
C VAL A 423 14.56 -4.73 14.39
N CYS A 424 14.23 -3.55 14.91
CA CYS A 424 13.73 -2.44 14.11
C CYS A 424 14.85 -1.43 13.86
N ILE A 425 15.18 -1.20 12.59
CA ILE A 425 16.10 -0.16 12.15
C ILE A 425 15.29 1.00 11.63
N GLN A 426 15.43 2.14 12.29
CA GLN A 426 14.64 3.34 12.08
C GLN A 426 15.42 4.32 11.21
N ASN A 427 14.71 4.95 10.25
CA ASN A 427 15.26 6.01 9.42
C ASN A 427 14.44 7.28 9.56
N ASN A 428 15.10 8.42 9.46
CA ASN A 428 14.45 9.71 9.38
C ASN A 428 14.43 10.17 7.91
N PRO A 429 13.24 10.38 7.31
CA PRO A 429 13.12 10.84 5.92
C PRO A 429 13.96 12.09 5.60
N ASP A 430 14.03 13.03 6.56
CA ASP A 430 14.74 14.30 6.40
C ASP A 430 16.27 14.15 6.38
N ARG A 431 16.78 13.05 6.94
CA ARG A 431 18.22 12.73 7.04
C ARG A 431 18.60 11.42 6.35
N SER A 432 17.71 10.94 5.48
CA SER A 432 17.78 9.60 4.91
C SER A 432 19.04 9.34 4.08
N GLU A 433 19.62 10.36 3.47
CA GLU A 433 20.86 10.27 2.70
C GLU A 433 22.06 9.94 3.60
N ILE A 434 22.19 10.62 4.75
CA ILE A 434 23.28 10.40 5.72
C ILE A 434 23.13 9.01 6.36
N TYR A 435 21.91 8.64 6.76
CA TYR A 435 21.67 7.37 7.44
C TYR A 435 21.65 6.15 6.52
N ALA A 436 21.58 6.33 5.19
CA ALA A 436 21.56 5.22 4.24
C ALA A 436 22.78 4.30 4.39
N ALA A 437 23.97 4.86 4.62
CA ALA A 437 25.20 4.10 4.74
C ALA A 437 25.28 3.22 6.01
N PRO A 438 25.10 3.75 7.23
CA PRO A 438 25.10 2.91 8.43
C PRO A 438 23.93 1.92 8.46
N ILE A 439 22.73 2.31 8.01
CA ILE A 439 21.57 1.42 7.92
C ILE A 439 21.84 0.29 6.91
N GLY A 440 22.33 0.63 5.72
CA GLY A 440 22.70 -0.34 4.70
C GLY A 440 23.75 -1.32 5.21
N LEU A 441 24.73 -0.85 5.99
CA LEU A 441 25.75 -1.68 6.61
C LEU A 441 25.13 -2.68 7.62
N TYR A 442 24.25 -2.23 8.52
CA TYR A 442 23.54 -3.12 9.44
C TYR A 442 22.73 -4.18 8.70
N ILE A 443 21.88 -3.77 7.75
CA ILE A 443 21.02 -4.70 7.03
C ILE A 443 21.87 -5.76 6.31
N ASN A 444 22.88 -5.35 5.54
CA ASN A 444 23.73 -6.30 4.82
C ASN A 444 24.48 -7.25 5.76
N LYS A 445 25.02 -6.76 6.88
CA LYS A 445 25.75 -7.60 7.84
C LYS A 445 24.82 -8.58 8.54
N ILE A 446 23.61 -8.16 8.91
CA ILE A 446 22.58 -9.08 9.43
C ILE A 446 22.25 -10.15 8.38
N LEU A 447 22.03 -9.77 7.12
CA LEU A 447 21.74 -10.72 6.04
C LEU A 447 22.85 -11.75 5.82
N GLN A 448 24.12 -11.36 5.98
CA GLN A 448 25.26 -12.30 5.94
C GLN A 448 25.24 -13.29 7.11
N VAL A 449 24.85 -12.86 8.31
CA VAL A 449 24.82 -13.69 9.51
C VAL A 449 23.66 -14.68 9.52
N VAL A 450 22.46 -14.23 9.12
CA VAL A 450 21.20 -14.99 9.25
C VAL A 450 21.00 -16.07 8.19
N ASN A 451 21.67 -15.96 7.03
CA ASN A 451 21.49 -16.87 5.90
C ASN A 451 22.23 -18.20 6.10
N LYS A 452 21.85 -18.97 7.13
CA LYS A 452 22.47 -20.23 7.55
C LYS A 452 21.41 -21.28 7.95
N PRO A 453 21.69 -22.59 7.81
CA PRO A 453 20.76 -23.65 8.17
C PRO A 453 20.60 -23.79 9.69
N GLY A 454 19.45 -24.34 10.12
CA GLY A 454 19.17 -24.65 11.54
C GLY A 454 18.79 -23.45 12.41
N CYS A 455 18.56 -22.28 11.81
CA CYS A 455 18.08 -21.08 12.49
C CYS A 455 16.54 -20.99 12.48
N ARG A 456 15.99 -20.04 13.25
CA ARG A 456 14.53 -19.78 13.25
C ARG A 456 14.08 -19.07 11.97
N PRO A 457 12.78 -19.15 11.62
CA PRO A 457 12.20 -18.31 10.57
C PRO A 457 12.45 -16.82 10.83
N LEU A 458 12.87 -16.12 9.79
CA LEU A 458 13.15 -14.69 9.79
C LEU A 458 12.25 -13.97 8.79
N GLY A 459 11.53 -12.94 9.23
CA GLY A 459 10.88 -11.96 8.34
C GLY A 459 11.80 -10.76 8.10
N LEU A 460 12.26 -10.58 6.86
CA LEU A 460 12.94 -9.37 6.40
C LEU A 460 11.89 -8.42 5.81
N ILE A 461 11.62 -7.31 6.48
CA ILE A 461 10.54 -6.37 6.12
C ILE A 461 11.16 -5.01 5.81
N LEU A 462 11.09 -4.63 4.53
CA LEU A 462 11.64 -3.37 4.04
C LEU A 462 10.49 -2.49 3.53
N ASP A 463 10.06 -1.49 4.32
CA ASP A 463 8.92 -0.64 3.93
C ASP A 463 9.17 0.14 2.64
N GLU A 464 10.39 0.67 2.48
CA GLU A 464 10.78 1.44 1.29
C GLU A 464 12.20 1.05 0.82
N LEU A 465 12.29 -0.06 0.09
CA LEU A 465 13.55 -0.61 -0.41
C LEU A 465 14.47 0.40 -1.14
N PRO A 466 13.98 1.28 -2.05
CA PRO A 466 14.85 2.15 -2.85
C PRO A 466 15.65 3.18 -2.03
N THR A 467 15.29 3.40 -0.77
CA THR A 467 15.94 4.40 0.10
C THR A 467 17.30 3.95 0.64
N VAL A 468 17.60 2.66 0.59
CA VAL A 468 18.89 2.08 1.05
C VAL A 468 19.35 1.03 0.05
N PHE A 469 20.62 1.04 -0.31
CA PHE A 469 21.20 0.00 -1.16
C PHE A 469 21.61 -1.23 -0.36
N ILE A 470 21.03 -2.38 -0.72
CA ILE A 470 21.28 -3.68 -0.08
C ILE A 470 21.96 -4.61 -1.07
N MET A 471 23.30 -4.69 -0.98
CA MET A 471 24.14 -5.53 -1.85
C MET A 471 23.76 -7.02 -1.80
N GLY A 472 23.45 -7.54 -0.61
CA GLY A 472 23.11 -8.94 -0.40
C GLY A 472 21.68 -9.35 -0.78
N LEU A 473 20.84 -8.41 -1.23
CA LEU A 473 19.40 -8.63 -1.38
C LEU A 473 19.07 -9.75 -2.37
N ARG A 474 19.68 -9.73 -3.56
CA ARG A 474 19.48 -10.77 -4.59
C ARG A 474 19.78 -12.16 -4.03
N LYS A 475 20.93 -12.31 -3.37
CA LYS A 475 21.35 -13.59 -2.77
C LYS A 475 20.34 -14.09 -1.75
N ILE A 476 19.76 -13.19 -0.96
CA ILE A 476 18.74 -13.53 0.05
C ILE A 476 17.43 -13.96 -0.59
N ILE A 477 16.99 -13.30 -1.66
CA ILE A 477 15.79 -13.72 -2.41
C ILE A 477 16.00 -15.12 -3.01
N ASP A 478 17.19 -15.38 -3.57
CA ASP A 478 17.47 -16.63 -4.28
C ASP A 478 17.71 -17.83 -3.35
N THR A 479 18.52 -17.63 -2.29
CA THR A 479 19.01 -18.72 -1.43
C THR A 479 18.38 -18.74 -0.04
N GLY A 480 17.85 -17.60 0.43
CA GLY A 480 17.29 -17.44 1.77
C GLY A 480 16.07 -18.33 2.03
N ARG A 481 15.40 -18.79 0.97
CA ARG A 481 14.30 -19.74 1.07
C ARG A 481 14.66 -21.01 1.83
N SER A 482 15.84 -21.58 1.54
CA SER A 482 16.32 -22.81 2.20
C SER A 482 16.67 -22.61 3.67
N HIS A 483 16.86 -21.36 4.09
CA HIS A 483 17.20 -20.95 5.44
C HIS A 483 16.04 -20.23 6.15
N LEU A 484 14.80 -20.40 5.65
CA LEU A 484 13.58 -19.83 6.23
C LEU A 484 13.60 -18.30 6.37
N VAL A 485 14.14 -17.60 5.37
CA VAL A 485 14.12 -16.12 5.28
C VAL A 485 12.96 -15.68 4.39
N ALA A 486 11.92 -15.10 4.99
CA ALA A 486 10.75 -14.54 4.33
C ALA A 486 10.96 -13.05 4.06
N THR A 487 11.08 -12.69 2.79
CA THR A 487 11.44 -11.32 2.37
C THR A 487 10.22 -10.56 1.88
N VAL A 488 9.95 -9.39 2.46
CA VAL A 488 8.84 -8.50 2.11
C VAL A 488 9.42 -7.14 1.71
N LEU A 489 9.23 -6.77 0.45
CA LEU A 489 9.83 -5.60 -0.19
C LEU A 489 8.73 -4.61 -0.56
N GLY A 490 8.74 -3.43 0.06
CA GLY A 490 7.91 -2.31 -0.34
C GLY A 490 8.63 -1.38 -1.30
N VAL A 491 7.97 -1.00 -2.39
CA VAL A 491 8.44 0.00 -3.36
C VAL A 491 7.27 0.89 -3.78
N GLN A 492 7.50 2.14 -4.16
CA GLN A 492 6.39 2.97 -4.67
C GLN A 492 6.08 2.67 -6.14
N SER A 493 7.10 2.41 -6.94
CA SER A 493 6.97 2.03 -8.35
C SER A 493 8.20 1.29 -8.85
N ILE A 494 8.04 0.53 -9.93
CA ILE A 494 9.17 -0.15 -10.59
C ILE A 494 10.15 0.87 -11.18
N THR A 495 9.65 2.02 -11.67
CA THR A 495 10.49 3.10 -12.20
C THR A 495 11.44 3.66 -11.13
N GLN A 496 10.96 3.83 -9.90
CA GLN A 496 11.80 4.25 -8.77
C GLN A 496 12.86 3.19 -8.47
N LEU A 497 12.48 1.91 -8.44
CA LEU A 497 13.44 0.83 -8.24
C LEU A 497 14.54 0.82 -9.32
N ILE A 498 14.17 1.02 -10.59
CA ILE A 498 15.14 1.14 -11.69
C ILE A 498 16.04 2.37 -11.50
N ALA A 499 15.49 3.49 -11.04
CA ALA A 499 16.24 4.72 -10.82
C ALA A 499 17.28 4.57 -9.70
N ASP A 500 17.00 3.83 -8.63
CA ASP A 500 17.92 3.68 -7.49
C ASP A 500 18.85 2.46 -7.61
N TYR A 501 18.35 1.32 -8.07
CA TYR A 501 19.12 0.06 -8.16
C TYR A 501 19.73 -0.19 -9.54
N GLY A 502 19.35 0.59 -10.55
CA GLY A 502 19.68 0.30 -11.94
C GLY A 502 18.75 -0.76 -12.55
N ARG A 503 18.66 -0.75 -13.89
CA ARG A 503 17.69 -1.57 -14.62
C ARG A 503 17.89 -3.06 -14.43
N GLU A 504 19.12 -3.54 -14.53
CA GLU A 504 19.44 -4.97 -14.44
C GLU A 504 19.05 -5.55 -13.07
N LEU A 505 19.42 -4.88 -11.98
CA LEU A 505 19.09 -5.33 -10.62
C LEU A 505 17.58 -5.24 -10.35
N ALA A 506 16.93 -4.17 -10.81
CA ALA A 506 15.48 -4.01 -10.64
C ALA A 506 14.68 -5.09 -11.37
N GLU A 507 15.09 -5.47 -12.59
CA GLU A 507 14.47 -6.57 -13.36
C GLU A 507 14.64 -7.90 -12.62
N VAL A 508 15.85 -8.21 -12.14
CA VAL A 508 16.10 -9.44 -11.36
C VAL A 508 15.29 -9.48 -10.07
N ILE A 509 15.16 -8.37 -9.33
CA ILE A 509 14.35 -8.32 -8.11
C ILE A 509 12.88 -8.61 -8.43
N PHE A 510 12.35 -8.01 -9.50
CA PHE A 510 10.96 -8.22 -9.92
C PHE A 510 10.71 -9.69 -10.32
N ASP A 511 11.60 -10.28 -11.11
CA ASP A 511 11.43 -11.63 -11.65
C ASP A 511 11.61 -12.72 -10.58
N ASN A 512 12.50 -12.52 -9.61
CA ASN A 512 12.75 -13.50 -8.56
C ASN A 512 11.69 -13.47 -7.43
N CYS A 513 10.95 -12.37 -7.28
CA CYS A 513 9.83 -12.29 -6.34
C CYS A 513 8.64 -13.07 -6.87
N SER A 514 8.35 -14.24 -6.30
CA SER A 514 7.25 -15.07 -6.79
C SER A 514 5.86 -14.57 -6.34
N ASN A 515 5.81 -13.79 -5.26
CA ASN A 515 4.59 -13.09 -4.86
C ASN A 515 4.73 -11.61 -5.24
N VAL A 516 3.78 -11.08 -6.00
CA VAL A 516 3.79 -9.67 -6.45
C VAL A 516 2.41 -9.10 -6.26
N PHE A 517 2.31 -8.01 -5.51
CA PHE A 517 1.07 -7.28 -5.26
C PHE A 517 1.25 -5.81 -5.56
N SER A 518 0.26 -5.21 -6.21
CA SER A 518 0.27 -3.78 -6.49
C SER A 518 -1.07 -3.14 -6.16
N GLY A 519 -1.00 -1.97 -5.52
CA GLY A 519 -2.13 -1.05 -5.43
C GLY A 519 -2.26 -0.22 -6.71
N ALA A 520 -2.81 0.99 -6.58
CA ALA A 520 -2.87 1.93 -7.69
C ALA A 520 -1.46 2.25 -8.23
N ALA A 521 -1.27 2.08 -9.54
CA ALA A 521 0.01 2.30 -10.19
C ALA A 521 -0.14 2.81 -11.63
N LYS A 522 0.90 3.49 -12.12
CA LYS A 522 0.94 4.10 -13.46
C LYS A 522 2.13 3.58 -14.28
N GLY A 523 2.09 3.84 -15.59
CA GLY A 523 3.22 3.61 -16.50
C GLY A 523 3.67 2.15 -16.55
N GLU A 524 4.97 1.93 -16.39
CA GLU A 524 5.60 0.60 -16.47
C GLU A 524 5.04 -0.37 -15.43
N THR A 525 4.74 0.11 -14.22
CA THR A 525 4.20 -0.75 -13.15
C THR A 525 2.84 -1.31 -13.55
N ALA A 526 1.92 -0.46 -14.04
CA ALA A 526 0.60 -0.92 -14.49
C ALA A 526 0.69 -1.90 -15.67
N ARG A 527 1.68 -1.72 -16.55
CA ARG A 527 1.95 -2.65 -17.65
C ARG A 527 2.34 -4.04 -17.13
N ARG A 528 3.33 -4.12 -16.25
CA ARG A 528 3.79 -5.42 -15.72
C ARG A 528 2.72 -6.14 -14.91
N ILE A 529 1.92 -5.40 -14.14
CA ILE A 529 0.81 -6.00 -13.38
C ILE A 529 -0.29 -6.51 -14.34
N SER A 530 -0.66 -5.77 -15.38
CA SER A 530 -1.61 -6.27 -16.41
C SER A 530 -1.08 -7.54 -17.08
N GLU A 531 0.22 -7.59 -17.39
CA GLU A 531 0.88 -8.78 -17.96
C GLU A 531 0.84 -10.00 -17.03
N ILE A 532 1.00 -9.82 -15.71
CA ILE A 532 0.85 -10.90 -14.71
C ILE A 532 -0.58 -11.50 -14.71
N PHE A 533 -1.61 -10.64 -14.81
CA PHE A 533 -3.00 -11.10 -14.88
C PHE A 533 -3.32 -11.77 -16.22
N GLY A 534 -2.60 -11.40 -17.27
CA GLY A 534 -2.74 -11.98 -18.60
C GLY A 534 -4.04 -11.60 -19.28
N ARG A 535 -4.45 -12.44 -20.23
CA ARG A 535 -5.63 -12.21 -21.08
C ARG A 535 -6.61 -13.37 -20.94
N ILE A 536 -7.89 -13.06 -20.99
CA ILE A 536 -8.98 -14.03 -20.96
C ILE A 536 -9.84 -13.93 -22.22
N HIS A 537 -10.49 -15.04 -22.56
CA HIS A 537 -11.51 -15.07 -23.59
C HIS A 537 -12.74 -14.31 -23.11
N GLN A 538 -13.07 -13.22 -23.79
CA GLN A 538 -14.26 -12.42 -23.55
C GLN A 538 -15.22 -12.56 -24.72
N GLU A 539 -16.50 -12.79 -24.42
CA GLU A 539 -17.55 -12.82 -25.43
C GLU A 539 -17.90 -11.39 -25.88
N LYS A 540 -17.69 -11.11 -27.16
CA LYS A 540 -18.14 -9.89 -27.81
C LYS A 540 -19.40 -10.19 -28.63
N LYS A 541 -20.50 -9.58 -28.21
CA LYS A 541 -21.78 -9.58 -28.93
C LYS A 541 -21.79 -8.40 -29.90
N SER A 542 -21.64 -8.67 -31.19
CA SER A 542 -21.78 -7.65 -32.23
C SER A 542 -23.16 -7.75 -32.88
N ARG A 543 -23.90 -6.64 -32.87
CA ARG A 543 -25.21 -6.55 -33.51
C ARG A 543 -25.07 -5.82 -34.84
N THR A 544 -25.44 -6.47 -35.93
CA THR A 544 -25.58 -5.81 -37.23
C THR A 544 -27.07 -5.64 -37.48
N VAL A 545 -27.53 -4.38 -37.46
CA VAL A 545 -28.91 -4.03 -37.79
C VAL A 545 -28.96 -3.63 -39.25
N SER A 546 -29.58 -4.48 -40.08
CA SER A 546 -29.89 -4.17 -41.47
C SER A 546 -31.37 -3.79 -41.61
N SER A 547 -31.75 -3.21 -42.75
CA SER A 547 -33.12 -2.76 -43.01
C SER A 547 -34.16 -3.89 -43.07
N SER A 548 -33.72 -5.15 -43.15
CA SER A 548 -34.57 -6.35 -43.18
C SER A 548 -34.41 -7.26 -41.96
N ASP A 549 -33.20 -7.41 -41.41
CA ASP A 549 -32.91 -8.34 -40.30
C ASP A 549 -31.91 -7.76 -39.29
N SER A 550 -32.09 -8.14 -38.02
CA SER A 550 -31.08 -7.94 -36.97
C SER A 550 -30.37 -9.26 -36.70
N THR A 551 -29.09 -9.34 -37.04
CA THR A 551 -28.27 -10.53 -36.72
C THR A 551 -27.38 -10.21 -35.52
N VAL A 552 -27.35 -11.14 -34.55
CA VAL A 552 -26.45 -11.07 -33.40
C VAL A 552 -25.34 -12.09 -33.61
N ASN A 553 -24.13 -11.60 -33.83
CA ASN A 553 -22.94 -12.44 -33.93
C ASN A 553 -22.26 -12.48 -32.57
N PHE A 554 -22.01 -13.70 -32.08
CA PHE A 554 -21.18 -13.97 -30.91
C PHE A 554 -19.78 -14.28 -31.39
N SER A 555 -18.82 -13.47 -30.97
CA SER A 555 -17.40 -13.68 -31.26
C SER A 555 -16.64 -13.68 -29.95
N THR A 556 -15.56 -14.44 -29.86
CA THR A 556 -14.71 -14.45 -28.66
C THR A 556 -13.41 -13.73 -28.97
N ILE A 557 -13.01 -12.76 -28.14
CA ILE A 557 -11.76 -12.03 -28.27
C ILE A 557 -10.92 -12.24 -27.01
N LEU A 558 -9.62 -12.40 -27.18
CA LEU A 558 -8.66 -12.39 -26.08
C LEU A 558 -8.40 -10.95 -25.64
N SER A 559 -8.87 -10.61 -24.44
CA SER A 559 -8.77 -9.27 -23.84
C SER A 559 -8.05 -9.34 -22.50
N GLU A 560 -7.40 -8.26 -22.07
CA GLU A 560 -6.74 -8.19 -20.75
C GLU A 560 -7.74 -8.44 -19.62
N LEU A 561 -7.37 -9.28 -18.65
CA LEU A 561 -8.21 -9.54 -17.48
C LEU A 561 -8.29 -8.33 -16.55
N LEU A 562 -7.16 -7.62 -16.40
CA LEU A 562 -7.05 -6.42 -15.58
C LEU A 562 -6.36 -5.31 -16.39
N PRO A 563 -7.13 -4.45 -17.09
CA PRO A 563 -6.57 -3.40 -17.92
C PRO A 563 -5.76 -2.36 -17.13
N LYS A 564 -4.79 -1.73 -17.79
CA LYS A 564 -3.92 -0.69 -17.20
C LYS A 564 -4.71 0.50 -16.62
N SER A 565 -5.81 0.88 -17.25
CA SER A 565 -6.71 1.94 -16.79
C SER A 565 -7.35 1.62 -15.43
N LYS A 566 -7.72 0.35 -15.22
CA LYS A 566 -8.30 -0.16 -13.97
C LYS A 566 -7.26 -0.19 -12.85
N ILE A 567 -6.03 -0.61 -13.17
CA ILE A 567 -4.89 -0.56 -12.24
C ILE A 567 -4.58 0.88 -11.82
N THR A 568 -4.65 1.82 -12.77
CA THR A 568 -4.40 3.25 -12.50
C THR A 568 -5.48 3.90 -11.65
N SER A 569 -6.73 3.43 -11.76
CA SER A 569 -7.91 3.98 -11.08
C SER A 569 -8.32 3.21 -9.81
N MET A 570 -7.49 2.26 -9.35
CA MET A 570 -7.76 1.55 -8.10
C MET A 570 -7.89 2.52 -6.93
N SER A 571 -8.89 2.30 -6.08
CA SER A 571 -9.03 3.04 -4.83
C SER A 571 -8.02 2.55 -3.78
N THR A 572 -7.72 3.38 -2.79
CA THR A 572 -6.88 2.99 -1.64
C THR A 572 -7.37 1.70 -1.00
N GLY A 573 -6.45 0.80 -0.67
CA GLY A 573 -6.76 -0.53 -0.12
C GLY A 573 -7.17 -1.58 -1.16
N HIS A 574 -7.41 -1.21 -2.42
CA HIS A 574 -7.53 -2.19 -3.50
C HIS A 574 -6.16 -2.63 -3.97
N PHE A 575 -5.96 -3.93 -4.07
CA PHE A 575 -4.73 -4.54 -4.55
C PHE A 575 -5.01 -5.61 -5.57
N GLY A 576 -4.13 -5.70 -6.58
CA GLY A 576 -4.09 -6.75 -7.58
C GLY A 576 -2.72 -7.42 -7.60
N GLY A 577 -2.67 -8.74 -7.68
CA GLY A 577 -1.40 -9.46 -7.67
C GLY A 577 -1.53 -10.95 -7.87
N ILE A 578 -0.41 -11.63 -7.64
CA ILE A 578 -0.27 -13.07 -7.72
C ILE A 578 0.40 -13.61 -6.45
N VAL A 579 -0.09 -14.74 -5.94
CA VAL A 579 0.54 -15.51 -4.86
C VAL A 579 1.26 -16.75 -5.40
N ALA A 580 2.35 -17.12 -4.73
CA ALA A 580 3.06 -18.36 -4.95
C ALA A 580 2.58 -19.45 -3.98
N ASP A 581 2.53 -20.69 -4.46
CA ASP A 581 2.13 -21.86 -3.69
C ASP A 581 3.31 -22.80 -3.39
N THR A 582 3.00 -23.95 -2.79
CA THR A 582 3.93 -25.03 -2.48
C THR A 582 3.37 -26.35 -3.00
N PHE A 583 4.21 -27.39 -3.07
CA PHE A 583 3.72 -28.71 -3.48
C PHE A 583 2.72 -29.27 -2.47
N GLU A 584 2.90 -28.96 -1.18
CA GLU A 584 2.05 -29.40 -0.09
C GLU A 584 0.73 -28.62 -0.02
N ASN A 585 0.76 -27.34 -0.39
CA ASN A 585 -0.40 -26.44 -0.35
C ASN A 585 -0.59 -25.76 -1.71
N PRO A 586 -1.13 -26.47 -2.73
CA PRO A 586 -1.39 -25.90 -4.05
C PRO A 586 -2.55 -24.90 -3.99
N ILE A 587 -2.43 -23.79 -4.72
CA ILE A 587 -3.49 -22.77 -4.83
C ILE A 587 -4.03 -22.78 -6.26
N GLU A 588 -5.30 -23.15 -6.42
CA GLU A 588 -5.96 -23.24 -7.73
C GLU A 588 -6.04 -21.87 -8.43
N GLN A 589 -6.44 -20.83 -7.69
CA GLN A 589 -6.56 -19.46 -8.19
C GLN A 589 -5.52 -18.56 -7.50
N LYS A 590 -4.38 -18.38 -8.16
CA LYS A 590 -3.23 -17.60 -7.65
C LYS A 590 -3.39 -16.10 -7.83
N LEU A 591 -4.16 -15.68 -8.84
CA LEU A 591 -4.45 -14.27 -9.07
C LEU A 591 -5.43 -13.76 -8.01
N CYS A 592 -5.14 -12.59 -7.46
CA CYS A 592 -5.94 -11.94 -6.44
C CYS A 592 -6.20 -10.49 -6.85
N PHE A 593 -7.45 -10.04 -6.85
CA PHE A 593 -7.81 -8.65 -7.11
C PHE A 593 -9.03 -8.24 -6.29
N GLY A 594 -8.87 -7.27 -5.40
CA GLY A 594 -9.98 -6.76 -4.60
C GLY A 594 -9.57 -5.81 -3.48
N LEU A 595 -10.54 -5.44 -2.64
CA LEU A 595 -10.35 -4.56 -1.50
C LEU A 595 -9.90 -5.37 -0.29
N LEU A 596 -8.68 -5.11 0.19
CA LEU A 596 -8.16 -5.71 1.42
C LEU A 596 -9.00 -5.26 2.63
N ARG A 597 -9.27 -6.20 3.53
CA ARG A 597 -10.01 -5.97 4.78
C ARG A 597 -9.10 -6.28 5.97
N PRO A 598 -8.12 -5.41 6.28
CA PRO A 598 -7.20 -5.63 7.39
C PRO A 598 -7.91 -5.71 8.75
N ASN A 599 -7.24 -6.26 9.75
CA ASN A 599 -7.79 -6.48 11.09
C ASN A 599 -7.95 -5.16 11.86
N MET A 600 -9.11 -4.53 11.71
CA MET A 600 -9.40 -3.23 12.32
C MET A 600 -9.41 -3.25 13.87
N GLU A 601 -9.67 -4.41 14.50
CA GLU A 601 -9.65 -4.51 15.97
C GLU A 601 -8.23 -4.43 16.51
N SER A 602 -7.30 -5.17 15.89
CA SER A 602 -5.88 -5.09 16.22
C SER A 602 -5.33 -3.68 16.04
N LYS A 603 -5.80 -2.98 15.01
CA LYS A 603 -5.34 -1.64 14.63
C LYS A 603 -5.75 -0.53 15.56
N LYS A 604 -6.95 -0.59 16.15
CA LYS A 604 -7.40 0.39 17.15
C LYS A 604 -6.53 0.43 18.40
N ILE A 605 -5.74 -0.62 18.63
CA ILE A 605 -4.91 -0.79 19.83
C ILE A 605 -3.42 -0.58 19.50
N GLN A 606 -3.06 -0.37 18.22
CA GLN A 606 -1.72 0.00 17.79
C GLN A 606 -1.39 1.40 18.34
N GLY A 607 -0.59 1.43 19.42
CA GLY A 607 -0.25 2.68 20.11
C GLY A 607 -0.62 2.70 21.59
N ARG A 608 -1.18 1.60 22.13
CA ARG A 608 -1.38 1.43 23.56
C ARG A 608 -0.08 1.56 24.37
N TYR A 609 1.02 1.06 23.81
CA TYR A 609 2.33 1.12 24.44
C TYR A 609 3.25 2.06 23.67
N GLU A 610 3.97 2.91 24.42
CA GLU A 610 5.09 3.66 23.89
C GLU A 610 6.35 2.78 23.80
N MET A 611 7.24 3.19 22.91
CA MET A 611 8.56 2.58 22.79
C MET A 611 9.36 2.78 24.08
N PRO A 612 9.99 1.71 24.62
CA PRO A 612 10.66 1.79 25.91
C PRO A 612 11.94 2.63 25.81
N VAL A 613 12.22 3.39 26.87
CA VAL A 613 13.53 4.02 27.08
C VAL A 613 14.51 2.94 27.53
N HIS A 614 15.57 2.73 26.75
CA HIS A 614 16.61 1.74 27.03
C HIS A 614 17.73 2.32 27.89
N THR A 615 18.12 3.57 27.62
CA THR A 615 19.12 4.29 28.41
C THR A 615 18.50 5.56 28.95
N GLY A 616 18.41 5.68 30.28
CA GLY A 616 17.72 6.81 30.92
C GLY A 616 18.51 8.11 31.00
N PHE A 617 19.82 8.08 30.74
CA PHE A 617 20.73 9.25 30.83
C PHE A 617 20.53 10.10 32.10
N ARG A 618 20.36 9.44 33.24
CA ARG A 618 20.25 10.08 34.57
C ARG A 618 21.51 9.83 35.37
N LYS A 619 22.10 10.89 35.93
CA LYS A 619 23.20 10.79 36.90
C LYS A 619 22.71 10.26 38.25
N GLU A 620 23.64 9.79 39.07
CA GLU A 620 23.33 9.38 40.45
C GLU A 620 22.68 10.52 41.27
N ASN A 621 23.12 11.76 41.07
CA ASN A 621 22.58 12.95 41.72
C ASN A 621 21.50 13.69 40.91
N HIS A 622 20.87 13.04 39.93
CA HIS A 622 19.89 13.67 39.03
C HIS A 622 18.71 14.29 39.77
N ASN A 623 18.13 13.56 40.72
CA ASN A 623 16.97 14.03 41.49
C ASN A 623 17.31 15.26 42.35
N ASP A 624 18.53 15.33 42.88
CA ASP A 624 19.00 16.48 43.66
C ASP A 624 19.16 17.71 42.76
N LEU A 625 19.74 17.54 41.56
CA LEU A 625 19.89 18.61 40.58
C LEU A 625 18.54 19.18 40.13
N VAL A 626 17.56 18.31 39.86
CA VAL A 626 16.18 18.72 39.53
C VAL A 626 15.56 19.45 40.71
N SER A 627 15.69 18.92 41.93
CA SER A 627 15.13 19.56 43.13
C SER A 627 15.74 20.94 43.38
N ASP A 628 17.06 21.10 43.25
CA ASP A 628 17.74 22.37 43.47
C ASP A 628 17.37 23.41 42.39
N LYS A 629 17.19 22.97 41.15
CA LYS A 629 16.70 23.84 40.08
C LYS A 629 15.27 24.28 40.33
N LEU A 630 14.39 23.39 40.79
CA LEU A 630 13.03 23.74 41.20
C LEU A 630 13.02 24.71 42.39
N LYS A 631 13.88 24.51 43.41
CA LYS A 631 14.04 25.47 44.53
C LYS A 631 14.46 26.84 44.02
N LEU A 632 15.37 26.91 43.06
CA LEU A 632 15.74 28.19 42.43
C LEU A 632 14.53 28.87 41.78
N MET A 633 13.70 28.13 41.05
CA MET A 633 12.47 28.66 40.44
C MET A 633 11.53 29.27 41.50
N TRP A 634 11.38 28.61 42.65
CA TRP A 634 10.61 29.14 43.77
C TRP A 634 11.21 30.43 44.34
N THR A 635 12.53 30.49 44.55
CA THR A 635 13.19 31.71 45.06
C THR A 635 13.10 32.90 44.10
N LEU A 636 12.90 32.63 42.81
CA LEU A 636 12.77 33.62 41.75
C LEU A 636 11.33 34.06 41.52
N ASP A 637 10.32 33.52 42.22
CA ASP A 637 8.91 33.80 41.88
C ASP A 637 8.63 33.49 40.38
N PHE A 638 9.32 32.46 39.86
CA PHE A 638 9.39 32.16 38.43
C PHE A 638 8.02 31.87 37.83
N PHE A 639 7.24 31.04 38.53
CA PHE A 639 5.92 30.59 38.09
C PHE A 639 4.94 31.76 37.89
N GLU A 640 4.96 32.75 38.78
CA GLU A 640 4.12 33.96 38.65
C GLU A 640 4.62 34.89 37.55
N THR A 641 5.94 34.94 37.37
CA THR A 641 6.57 35.80 36.38
C THR A 641 6.34 35.29 34.96
N VAL A 642 6.47 33.98 34.73
CA VAL A 642 6.32 33.38 33.40
C VAL A 642 4.90 33.50 32.84
N LEU A 643 3.87 33.57 33.69
CA LEU A 643 2.49 33.83 33.26
C LEU A 643 2.31 35.19 32.57
N LYS A 644 3.25 36.12 32.76
CA LYS A 644 3.22 37.46 32.15
C LYS A 644 4.00 37.53 30.83
N ILE A 645 4.64 36.44 30.42
CA ILE A 645 5.37 36.39 29.15
C ILE A 645 4.36 36.45 28.00
N ASP A 646 4.65 37.32 27.04
CA ASP A 646 3.94 37.34 25.77
C ASP A 646 4.31 36.08 24.98
N CYS A 647 3.33 35.23 24.70
CA CYS A 647 3.56 33.97 24.00
C CYS A 647 3.55 34.14 22.47
N ASN A 648 3.16 35.31 21.95
CA ASN A 648 3.01 35.58 20.51
C ASN A 648 4.32 36.03 19.82
N HIS A 649 5.45 35.48 20.24
CA HIS A 649 6.74 35.78 19.61
C HIS A 649 7.07 34.82 18.47
N LEU A 650 7.38 35.38 17.30
CA LEU A 650 7.81 34.64 16.12
C LEU A 650 9.34 34.64 15.93
N ASP A 651 10.07 35.57 16.56
CA ASP A 651 11.52 35.70 16.43
C ASP A 651 12.25 35.09 17.64
N TYR A 652 12.92 33.96 17.42
CA TYR A 652 13.73 33.26 18.41
C TYR A 652 14.84 34.14 19.00
N LEU A 653 15.59 34.85 18.14
CA LEU A 653 16.72 35.66 18.59
C LEU A 653 16.23 36.92 19.29
N GLY A 654 15.20 37.56 18.75
CA GLY A 654 14.51 38.69 19.37
C GLY A 654 13.96 38.36 20.74
N PHE A 655 13.32 37.19 20.90
CA PHE A 655 12.80 36.71 22.17
C PHE A 655 13.89 36.65 23.25
N TYR A 656 14.99 35.94 23.00
CA TYR A 656 16.04 35.75 24.00
C TYR A 656 16.97 36.94 24.23
N ASN A 657 17.19 37.77 23.21
CA ASN A 657 18.22 38.82 23.27
C ASN A 657 17.68 40.24 23.46
N ILE A 658 16.41 40.48 23.12
CA ILE A 658 15.74 41.79 23.23
C ILE A 658 14.62 41.67 24.26
N TYR A 659 13.54 40.96 23.93
CA TYR A 659 12.33 40.89 24.76
C TYR A 659 12.62 40.40 26.18
N LEU A 660 13.31 39.26 26.32
CA LEU A 660 13.56 38.67 27.64
C LEU A 660 14.39 39.59 28.55
N LYS A 661 15.25 40.44 27.98
CA LYS A 661 16.04 41.42 28.77
C LYS A 661 15.17 42.56 29.27
N GLU A 662 14.30 43.09 28.40
CA GLU A 662 13.36 44.17 28.74
C GLU A 662 12.33 43.65 29.75
N PHE A 663 11.72 42.50 29.47
CA PHE A 663 10.78 41.82 30.36
C PHE A 663 11.38 41.52 31.74
N ALA A 664 12.58 40.93 31.81
CA ALA A 664 13.23 40.68 33.09
C ALA A 664 13.60 41.98 33.83
N ALA A 665 13.80 43.08 33.10
CA ALA A 665 14.05 44.39 33.70
C ALA A 665 12.80 45.00 34.34
N GLU A 666 11.64 44.77 33.75
CA GLU A 666 10.35 45.20 34.27
C GLU A 666 9.88 44.37 35.46
N GLN A 667 10.05 43.04 35.42
CA GLN A 667 9.52 42.15 36.45
C GLN A 667 10.41 42.05 37.70
N TYR A 668 11.74 42.17 37.56
CA TYR A 668 12.68 42.04 38.67
C TYR A 668 13.40 43.35 38.97
N THR A 669 13.08 43.95 40.11
CA THR A 669 13.84 45.09 40.67
C THR A 669 15.20 44.67 41.23
N ASN A 670 15.32 43.43 41.72
CA ASN A 670 16.58 42.88 42.23
C ASN A 670 17.48 42.43 41.06
N PRO A 671 18.70 43.00 40.91
CA PRO A 671 19.61 42.65 39.81
C PRO A 671 20.08 41.20 39.85
N ILE A 672 20.17 40.58 41.02
CA ILE A 672 20.59 39.19 41.19
C ILE A 672 19.52 38.24 40.64
N LYS A 673 18.23 38.47 40.98
CA LYS A 673 17.12 37.68 40.44
C LYS A 673 17.06 37.79 38.91
N ARG A 674 17.27 38.99 38.37
CA ARG A 674 17.34 39.24 36.93
C ARG A 674 18.46 38.45 36.25
N MET A 675 19.65 38.44 36.83
CA MET A 675 20.80 37.69 36.32
C MET A 675 20.60 36.17 36.34
N GLN A 676 19.76 35.65 37.24
CA GLN A 676 19.46 34.21 37.35
C GLN A 676 18.28 33.78 36.47
N PHE A 677 17.28 34.64 36.28
CA PHE A 677 16.08 34.34 35.49
C PHE A 677 16.39 34.14 34.00
N ILE A 678 17.18 35.04 33.39
CA ILE A 678 17.47 35.01 31.95
C ILE A 678 18.17 33.69 31.55
N PRO A 679 19.26 33.25 32.22
CA PRO A 679 19.87 31.95 31.94
C PRO A 679 18.89 30.79 32.13
N LEU A 680 18.08 30.80 33.20
CA LEU A 680 17.11 29.72 33.45
C LEU A 680 16.12 29.55 32.29
N ILE A 681 15.56 30.65 31.78
CA ILE A 681 14.65 30.64 30.62
C ILE A 681 15.34 30.11 29.36
N LYS A 682 16.62 30.48 29.15
CA LYS A 682 17.43 29.99 28.03
C LYS A 682 17.75 28.50 28.14
N GLU A 683 18.10 28.03 29.34
CA GLU A 683 18.42 26.62 29.59
C GLU A 683 17.20 25.72 29.40
N LEU A 684 16.01 26.20 29.78
CA LEU A 684 14.74 25.51 29.56
C LEU A 684 14.24 25.60 28.12
N LYS A 685 14.95 26.33 27.24
CA LYS A 685 14.55 26.59 25.85
C LYS A 685 13.09 27.04 25.73
N LEU A 686 12.63 27.94 26.61
CA LEU A 686 11.22 28.29 26.74
C LEU A 686 10.55 28.73 25.43
N PHE A 687 11.29 29.33 24.49
CA PHE A 687 10.78 29.70 23.17
C PHE A 687 10.11 28.52 22.45
N ASP A 688 10.69 27.33 22.53
CA ASP A 688 10.19 26.10 21.88
C ASP A 688 8.88 25.61 22.52
N HIS A 689 8.51 26.19 23.66
CA HIS A 689 7.41 25.78 24.51
C HIS A 689 6.39 26.90 24.76
N LEU A 690 6.48 28.05 24.05
CA LEU A 690 5.57 29.19 24.24
C LEU A 690 4.11 28.83 23.93
N GLN A 691 3.86 28.02 22.90
CA GLN A 691 2.50 27.60 22.55
C GLN A 691 1.90 26.70 23.65
N ASN A 692 2.66 25.73 24.15
CA ASN A 692 2.24 24.89 25.27
C ASN A 692 1.95 25.71 26.54
N LEU A 693 2.77 26.74 26.78
CA LEU A 693 2.56 27.67 27.88
C LEU A 693 1.27 28.49 27.69
N GLU A 694 1.01 28.99 26.49
CA GLU A 694 -0.22 29.73 26.18
C GLU A 694 -1.48 28.87 26.40
N GLU A 695 -1.46 27.63 25.91
CA GLU A 695 -2.55 26.66 26.12
C GLU A 695 -2.81 26.40 27.61
N LEU A 696 -1.74 26.25 28.40
CA LEU A 696 -1.84 26.07 29.85
C LEU A 696 -2.44 27.31 30.54
N ILE A 697 -2.10 28.52 30.11
CA ILE A 697 -2.63 29.79 30.66
C ILE A 697 -4.13 29.92 30.39
N GLN A 698 -4.61 29.43 29.24
CA GLN A 698 -6.03 29.50 28.86
C GLN A 698 -6.91 28.49 29.63
N GLU A 699 -6.35 27.40 30.17
CA GLU A 699 -7.09 26.40 30.95
C GLU A 699 -7.26 26.78 32.44
N ASP A 700 -8.36 27.48 32.75
CA ASP A 700 -8.67 28.16 34.03
C ASP A 700 -8.77 27.26 35.31
N LYS A 701 -8.59 25.93 35.21
CA LYS A 701 -8.69 25.01 36.35
C LYS A 701 -7.32 24.49 36.80
N ASN A 702 -6.92 24.87 38.01
CA ASN A 702 -5.68 24.45 38.70
C ASN A 702 -4.38 24.83 37.96
N LEU A 703 -4.31 26.07 37.49
CA LEU A 703 -3.19 26.63 36.72
C LEU A 703 -1.84 26.47 37.42
N THR A 704 -1.75 26.80 38.71
CA THR A 704 -0.49 26.78 39.46
C THR A 704 0.11 25.37 39.56
N GLY A 705 -0.71 24.34 39.81
CA GLY A 705 -0.26 22.96 39.89
C GLY A 705 0.18 22.39 38.53
N LYS A 706 -0.57 22.71 37.46
CA LYS A 706 -0.22 22.30 36.09
C LYS A 706 1.09 22.96 35.62
N LEU A 707 1.26 24.25 35.90
CA LEU A 707 2.46 25.00 35.54
C LEU A 707 3.70 24.43 36.26
N GLN A 708 3.56 24.07 37.54
CA GLN A 708 4.63 23.41 38.30
C GLN A 708 5.01 22.05 37.70
N SER A 709 4.02 21.21 37.37
CA SER A 709 4.27 19.90 36.75
C SER A 709 4.99 20.07 35.40
N PHE A 710 4.49 20.98 34.57
CA PHE A 710 5.06 21.28 33.26
C PHE A 710 6.53 21.68 33.34
N PHE A 711 6.86 22.63 34.20
CA PHE A 711 8.24 23.06 34.38
C PHE A 711 9.12 22.03 35.10
N ALA A 712 8.55 21.21 35.98
CA ALA A 712 9.28 20.09 36.57
C ALA A 712 9.69 19.07 35.50
N GLU A 713 8.79 18.76 34.56
CA GLU A 713 9.10 17.92 33.40
C GLU A 713 10.14 18.56 32.49
N LEU A 714 10.04 19.88 32.21
CA LEU A 714 11.05 20.58 31.42
C LEU A 714 12.43 20.59 32.09
N VAL A 715 12.49 20.81 33.40
CA VAL A 715 13.76 20.76 34.16
C VAL A 715 14.35 19.36 34.12
N ASP A 716 13.52 18.33 34.32
CA ASP A 716 13.95 16.93 34.24
C ASP A 716 14.52 16.61 32.86
N ARG A 717 13.80 16.99 31.80
CA ARG A 717 14.22 16.82 30.40
C ARG A 717 15.51 17.58 30.09
N MET A 718 15.63 18.82 30.53
CA MET A 718 16.83 19.63 30.35
C MET A 718 18.09 18.94 30.91
N PHE A 719 17.99 18.31 32.08
CA PHE A 719 19.13 17.58 32.65
C PHE A 719 19.44 16.27 31.90
N ILE A 720 18.41 15.57 31.41
CA ILE A 720 18.57 14.38 30.55
C ILE A 720 19.27 14.77 29.25
N ASP A 721 18.81 15.81 28.55
CA ASP A 721 19.40 16.26 27.29
C ASP A 721 20.86 16.67 27.45
N ARG A 722 21.18 17.39 28.55
CA ARG A 722 22.57 17.73 28.90
C ARG A 722 23.44 16.50 29.14
N GLU A 723 22.88 15.46 29.76
CA GLU A 723 23.60 14.23 30.01
C GLU A 723 23.80 13.42 28.72
N ILE A 724 22.81 13.41 27.83
CA ILE A 724 22.94 12.86 26.48
C ILE A 724 24.10 13.56 25.77
N GLU A 725 24.08 14.89 25.66
CA GLU A 725 25.16 15.67 25.02
C GLU A 725 26.53 15.33 25.62
N ARG A 726 26.64 15.30 26.96
CA ARG A 726 27.89 14.96 27.65
C ARG A 726 28.39 13.55 27.29
N VAL A 727 27.50 12.55 27.28
CA VAL A 727 27.86 11.16 26.99
C VAL A 727 28.25 10.99 25.52
N LEU A 728 27.51 11.64 24.61
CA LEU A 728 27.81 11.67 23.18
C LEU A 728 29.19 12.30 22.93
N ASP A 729 29.49 13.43 23.59
CA ASP A 729 30.77 14.14 23.45
C ASP A 729 31.94 13.32 24.00
N ALA A 730 31.74 12.71 25.17
CA ALA A 730 32.74 11.83 25.77
C ALA A 730 33.04 10.61 24.87
N ASN A 731 32.01 10.02 24.24
CA ASN A 731 32.21 8.93 23.29
C ASN A 731 32.96 9.41 22.03
N PHE A 732 32.54 10.53 21.46
CA PHE A 732 33.17 11.11 20.28
C PHE A 732 34.65 11.40 20.50
N LEU A 733 35.00 12.06 21.61
CA LEU A 733 36.38 12.34 21.99
C LEU A 733 37.19 11.07 22.29
N LYS A 734 36.55 10.04 22.86
CA LYS A 734 37.20 8.75 23.09
C LYS A 734 37.62 8.11 21.76
N VAL A 735 36.75 8.08 20.76
CA VAL A 735 37.08 7.51 19.43
C VAL A 735 38.26 8.26 18.78
N ILE A 736 38.32 9.59 18.93
CA ILE A 736 39.47 10.38 18.46
C ILE A 736 40.75 9.99 19.19
N THR A 737 40.69 9.96 20.53
CA THR A 737 41.83 9.61 21.38
C THR A 737 42.34 8.19 21.10
N ASP A 738 41.44 7.25 20.85
CA ASP A 738 41.76 5.85 20.51
C ASP A 738 42.58 5.78 19.21
N ILE A 739 42.24 6.60 18.19
CA ILE A 739 43.01 6.69 16.93
C ILE A 739 44.32 7.44 17.11
N ASP A 740 44.34 8.57 17.81
CA ASP A 740 45.57 9.33 18.05
C ASP A 740 46.61 8.49 18.80
N THR A 741 46.16 7.74 19.81
CA THR A 741 47.01 6.81 20.56
C THR A 741 47.53 5.69 19.64
N LEU A 742 46.67 5.11 18.80
CA LEU A 742 47.07 4.07 17.85
C LEU A 742 48.14 4.56 16.87
N VAL A 743 47.97 5.77 16.32
CA VAL A 743 48.93 6.35 15.37
C VAL A 743 50.25 6.65 16.08
N GLN A 744 50.22 7.19 17.30
CA GLN A 744 51.43 7.43 18.10
C GLN A 744 52.18 6.13 18.41
N ASP A 745 51.48 5.08 18.84
CA ASP A 745 52.08 3.80 19.19
C ASP A 745 52.73 3.11 17.97
N GLU A 746 52.15 3.26 16.77
CA GLU A 746 52.58 2.56 15.56
C GLU A 746 53.58 3.33 14.70
N TYR A 747 53.68 4.66 14.85
CA TYR A 747 54.58 5.50 14.05
C TYR A 747 56.00 5.60 14.65
N VAL A 748 56.13 5.40 15.97
CA VAL A 748 57.44 5.25 16.65
C VAL A 748 58.17 4.00 16.12
#